data_AF-A0A3D2MKW9-F1
#
_entry.id   AF-A0A3D2MKW9-F1
#
_cell.length_a   1.000
_cell.length_b   1.000
_cell.length_c   1.000
_cell.angle_alpha   90.00
_cell.angle_beta   90.00
_cell.angle_gamma   90.00
#
_symmetry.space_group_name_H-M   'P 1'
#
loop_
_entity.id
_entity.type
_entity.pdbx_description
1 polymer ?
#
loop_
_entity_poly.entity_id
_entity_poly.type
_entity_poly.pdbx_seq_one_letter_code
_entity_poly.pdbx_strand_id
1 'polypeptide(L)'
;MQDAVRDSRVERLTKIISETNQKGRGVGNNKNTGPRRPAFRIHIGLDEGWFSLILLTIVVYSTIWSVQAVNWVDHLNILSLTSLLGLIAGVCAAKLQRFPRLTIHLVAVLLAILIAFWQTAGAFDGGNTAQLAHGMHQWFVSVIAGGTGEDDSIFLFFITALGFLLAYSSAWLVYRTRNPWLMIVANAVVLLINLSNVDAGYTIFLVVFLMASLLLLLRFNLFESTSRWRRQGLRYADDLGWDVMQAGALISIAILVFSWFLPWGYINDSASQVWNANANPWVQLEDTWNRVISLSGGDIPNNHGNFRDTLVLGGNPNLNNDVVLTVQSADSTQYLESLSYDTYDGRGWTDSPTFNLPLQTSAVISSESQIAHTVVQQISVVNPPGEQYPYILGASQIGSVNLPATVLGIKGNNSLVALLSKNGKLTAGQHYTITSYVSSADVKSLRTIPLPADSPHFSDNYDGQYPLTYFNPSVLNANLQLPKDLDPNIALTAQRITANAPTMYDKVVALETYLHTNFSYDVNIHLPQGQEGVSWFLFRSGNRGFCNYFSTAMAVMARSLGMPARVVVGYTNGQLDAKHHQRVVYGTDAHSWTQVYFAGYGWINFEPSAGFSSFVRPTTNQFLPGSSSIVPTGGVNPTVGKNRKLGRNEVPDLGGSTSTETQGQFAAQLRQQASIVFGSVILLLLFSLLL
;
A
#
# COMPACT_ATOMS: atom_id res chain seq x y z
N MET A 1 -94.45 -20.05 -7.67
CA MET A 1 -93.04 -19.57 -7.64
C MET A 1 -92.81 -18.33 -6.76
N GLN A 2 -93.80 -17.88 -5.98
CA GLN A 2 -93.63 -16.80 -4.98
C GLN A 2 -93.47 -17.31 -3.54
N ASP A 3 -93.91 -18.53 -3.20
CA ASP A 3 -93.80 -19.06 -1.84
C ASP A 3 -92.40 -19.61 -1.50
N ALA A 4 -91.67 -20.17 -2.46
CA ALA A 4 -90.30 -20.67 -2.25
C ALA A 4 -89.26 -19.55 -2.01
N VAL A 5 -89.55 -18.31 -2.41
CA VAL A 5 -88.68 -17.14 -2.18
C VAL A 5 -88.93 -16.52 -0.80
N ARG A 6 -90.07 -16.82 -0.18
CA ARG A 6 -90.48 -16.27 1.11
C ARG A 6 -89.83 -17.02 2.28
N ASP A 7 -89.72 -18.35 2.18
CA ASP A 7 -89.09 -19.19 3.22
C ASP A 7 -87.58 -18.95 3.37
N SER A 8 -86.85 -18.80 2.25
CA SER A 8 -85.40 -18.55 2.29
C SER A 8 -85.02 -17.18 2.88
N ARG A 9 -85.93 -16.21 2.86
CA ARG A 9 -85.75 -14.89 3.50
C ARG A 9 -86.04 -14.94 5.00
N VAL A 10 -87.00 -15.75 5.43
CA VAL A 10 -87.31 -15.95 6.86
C VAL A 10 -86.15 -16.68 7.52
N GLU A 11 -85.61 -17.73 6.89
CA GLU A 11 -84.49 -18.52 7.44
C GLU A 11 -83.18 -17.72 7.59
N ARG A 12 -82.91 -16.76 6.68
CA ARG A 12 -81.79 -15.82 6.82
C ARG A 12 -81.98 -14.82 7.95
N LEU A 13 -83.21 -14.36 8.20
CA LEU A 13 -83.50 -13.43 9.29
C LEU A 13 -83.40 -14.11 10.66
N THR A 14 -83.85 -15.35 10.80
CA THR A 14 -83.71 -16.11 12.06
C THR A 14 -82.25 -16.38 12.42
N LYS A 15 -81.38 -16.57 11.42
CA LYS A 15 -79.94 -16.78 11.62
C LYS A 15 -79.17 -15.50 11.99
N ILE A 16 -79.61 -14.35 11.47
CA ILE A 16 -79.03 -13.05 11.83
C ILE A 16 -79.47 -12.62 13.25
N ILE A 17 -80.72 -12.91 13.64
CA ILE A 17 -81.25 -12.59 14.97
C ILE A 17 -80.65 -13.50 16.06
N SER A 18 -80.32 -14.77 15.76
CA SER A 18 -79.66 -15.66 16.72
C SER A 18 -78.19 -15.32 16.96
N GLU A 19 -77.48 -14.79 15.95
CA GLU A 19 -76.08 -14.34 16.09
C GLU A 19 -75.94 -12.98 16.77
N THR A 20 -76.95 -12.11 16.71
CA THR A 20 -76.92 -10.80 17.40
C THR A 20 -77.33 -10.86 18.87
N ASN A 21 -78.07 -11.90 19.31
CA ASN A 21 -78.53 -12.03 20.70
C ASN A 21 -77.53 -12.66 21.68
N GLN A 22 -76.30 -12.98 21.24
CA GLN A 22 -75.21 -13.38 22.15
C GLN A 22 -74.27 -12.22 22.55
N LYS A 23 -74.54 -10.99 22.11
CA LYS A 23 -73.83 -9.78 22.57
C LYS A 23 -74.75 -8.88 23.38
N GLY A 24 -74.83 -9.17 24.68
CA GLY A 24 -75.14 -8.13 25.68
C GLY A 24 -76.17 -8.51 26.74
N ARG A 25 -75.73 -9.20 27.80
CA ARG A 25 -76.08 -8.89 29.20
C ARG A 25 -75.37 -9.87 30.15
N GLY A 26 -74.49 -9.33 30.99
CA GLY A 26 -73.76 -10.10 32.00
C GLY A 26 -72.64 -9.26 32.63
N VAL A 27 -73.01 -8.27 33.43
CA VAL A 27 -72.12 -7.59 34.37
C VAL A 27 -71.82 -8.58 35.51
N GLY A 28 -70.54 -8.86 35.77
CA GLY A 28 -70.16 -9.68 36.93
C GLY A 28 -68.68 -10.11 36.96
N ASN A 29 -67.87 -9.29 37.63
CA ASN A 29 -66.59 -9.59 38.26
C ASN A 29 -65.38 -10.11 37.45
N ASN A 30 -64.46 -9.16 37.29
CA ASN A 30 -63.09 -9.20 36.85
C ASN A 30 -62.18 -10.19 37.63
N LYS A 31 -61.74 -11.28 36.97
CA LYS A 31 -60.39 -11.87 37.13
C LYS A 31 -59.91 -12.37 35.77
N ASN A 32 -59.14 -11.52 35.11
CA ASN A 32 -58.48 -11.77 33.83
C ASN A 32 -57.42 -12.89 33.97
N THR A 33 -57.72 -14.09 33.48
CA THR A 33 -56.71 -15.09 33.09
C THR A 33 -57.06 -15.67 31.73
N GLY A 34 -56.98 -14.83 30.69
CA GLY A 34 -56.91 -15.32 29.32
C GLY A 34 -55.56 -16.04 29.09
N PRO A 35 -55.49 -17.06 28.22
CA PRO A 35 -54.23 -17.73 27.93
C PRO A 35 -53.23 -16.69 27.40
N ARG A 36 -52.12 -16.49 28.12
CA ARG A 36 -51.00 -15.65 27.67
C ARG A 36 -50.55 -16.19 26.31
N ARG A 37 -50.83 -15.46 25.23
CA ARG A 37 -50.13 -15.67 23.96
C ARG A 37 -48.63 -15.56 24.26
N PRO A 38 -47.79 -16.55 23.91
CA PRO A 38 -46.37 -16.46 24.20
C PRO A 38 -45.81 -15.23 23.51
N ALA A 39 -45.19 -14.33 24.27
CA ALA A 39 -44.69 -13.03 23.81
C ALA A 39 -43.44 -13.12 22.91
N PHE A 40 -43.05 -14.33 22.49
CA PHE A 40 -41.90 -14.60 21.65
C PHE A 40 -42.23 -15.78 20.72
N ARG A 41 -42.63 -15.49 19.47
CA ARG A 41 -42.49 -16.45 18.36
C ARG A 41 -41.50 -15.86 17.37
N ILE A 42 -40.23 -16.26 17.48
CA ILE A 42 -39.26 -16.07 16.40
C ILE A 42 -39.64 -17.09 15.33
N HIS A 43 -40.19 -16.64 14.20
CA HIS A 43 -40.30 -17.50 13.02
C HIS A 43 -38.91 -17.60 12.39
N ILE A 44 -38.23 -18.73 12.63
CA ILE A 44 -36.88 -19.02 12.11
C ILE A 44 -36.94 -19.46 10.63
N GLY A 45 -38.14 -19.65 10.06
CA GLY A 45 -38.31 -19.97 8.65
C GLY A 45 -37.73 -18.88 7.73
N LEU A 46 -36.90 -19.29 6.77
CA LEU A 46 -36.49 -18.48 5.63
C LEU A 46 -37.60 -18.55 4.59
N ASP A 47 -38.35 -17.46 4.40
CA ASP A 47 -39.46 -17.40 3.44
C ASP A 47 -38.96 -17.59 2.00
N GLU A 48 -37.69 -17.24 1.77
CA GLU A 48 -36.97 -17.36 0.50
C GLU A 48 -36.44 -18.80 0.24
N GLY A 49 -36.45 -19.66 1.27
CA GLY A 49 -36.02 -21.05 1.25
C GLY A 49 -34.52 -21.27 1.49
N TRP A 50 -34.15 -22.42 2.04
CA TRP A 50 -32.77 -22.82 2.38
C TRP A 50 -31.78 -22.76 1.20
N PHE A 51 -32.27 -22.92 -0.02
CA PHE A 51 -31.46 -22.81 -1.23
C PHE A 51 -30.85 -21.41 -1.41
N SER A 52 -31.57 -20.34 -1.02
CA SER A 52 -31.03 -18.97 -1.04
C SER A 52 -29.86 -18.78 -0.07
N LEU A 53 -29.91 -19.45 1.09
CA LEU A 53 -28.85 -19.42 2.08
C LEU A 53 -27.60 -20.14 1.57
N ILE A 54 -27.77 -21.27 0.87
CA ILE A 54 -26.67 -22.00 0.25
C ILE A 54 -25.97 -21.12 -0.80
N LEU A 55 -26.74 -20.50 -1.70
CA LEU A 55 -26.16 -19.60 -2.71
C LEU A 55 -25.46 -18.39 -2.10
N LEU A 56 -26.06 -17.74 -1.09
CA LEU A 56 -25.42 -16.67 -0.33
C LEU A 56 -24.12 -17.13 0.33
N THR A 57 -24.12 -18.33 0.92
CA THR A 57 -22.94 -18.92 1.55
C THR A 57 -21.85 -19.14 0.51
N ILE A 58 -22.17 -19.68 -0.67
CA ILE A 58 -21.20 -19.86 -1.77
C ILE A 58 -20.61 -18.51 -2.20
N VAL A 59 -21.43 -17.48 -2.37
CA VAL A 59 -20.97 -16.11 -2.71
C VAL A 59 -19.97 -15.61 -1.66
N VAL A 60 -20.36 -15.61 -0.38
CA VAL A 60 -19.48 -15.12 0.71
C VAL A 60 -18.21 -15.96 0.83
N TYR A 61 -18.30 -17.29 0.78
CA TYR A 61 -17.13 -18.16 0.91
C TYR A 61 -16.19 -18.07 -0.29
N SER A 62 -16.70 -17.87 -1.51
CA SER A 62 -15.82 -17.63 -2.67
C SER A 62 -14.99 -16.35 -2.48
N THR A 63 -15.57 -15.30 -1.91
CA THR A 63 -14.86 -14.08 -1.54
C THR A 63 -13.87 -14.31 -0.41
N ILE A 64 -14.26 -14.99 0.67
CA ILE A 64 -13.37 -15.24 1.81
C ILE A 64 -12.21 -16.16 1.45
N TRP A 65 -12.45 -17.20 0.65
CA TRP A 65 -11.39 -18.06 0.13
C TRP A 65 -10.47 -17.34 -0.85
N SER A 66 -10.96 -16.34 -1.61
CA SER A 66 -10.08 -15.48 -2.39
C SER A 66 -9.13 -14.66 -1.51
N VAL A 67 -9.58 -14.18 -0.33
CA VAL A 67 -8.71 -13.50 0.66
C VAL A 67 -7.69 -14.47 1.26
N GLN A 68 -8.11 -15.70 1.61
CA GLN A 68 -7.22 -16.71 2.16
C GLN A 68 -6.16 -17.15 1.14
N ALA A 69 -6.51 -17.23 -0.14
CA ALA A 69 -5.60 -17.65 -1.20
C ALA A 69 -4.44 -16.68 -1.43
N VAL A 70 -4.58 -15.41 -1.05
CA VAL A 70 -3.50 -14.44 -1.19
C VAL A 70 -2.38 -14.62 -0.16
N ASN A 71 -2.63 -15.38 0.93
CA ASN A 71 -1.63 -15.66 1.98
C ASN A 71 -0.88 -14.41 2.49
N TRP A 72 -1.60 -13.30 2.72
CA TRP A 72 -1.00 -12.06 3.22
C TRP A 72 -0.36 -12.21 4.59
N VAL A 73 -0.93 -13.08 5.44
CA VAL A 73 -0.49 -13.35 6.80
C VAL A 73 -0.79 -14.81 7.15
N ASP A 74 -0.02 -15.39 8.06
CA ASP A 74 -0.31 -16.70 8.62
C ASP A 74 -1.70 -16.75 9.31
N HIS A 75 -2.25 -17.95 9.45
CA HIS A 75 -3.53 -18.17 10.15
C HIS A 75 -4.78 -17.52 9.53
N LEU A 76 -4.73 -17.06 8.26
CA LEU A 76 -5.91 -16.59 7.53
C LEU A 76 -7.03 -17.65 7.43
N ASN A 77 -6.71 -18.94 7.63
CA ASN A 77 -7.67 -20.04 7.68
C ASN A 77 -8.82 -19.80 8.69
N ILE A 78 -8.57 -19.02 9.75
CA ILE A 78 -9.57 -18.67 10.77
C ILE A 78 -10.76 -17.90 10.17
N LEU A 79 -10.56 -17.11 9.11
CA LEU A 79 -11.62 -16.35 8.43
C LEU A 79 -12.82 -17.21 8.03
N SER A 80 -12.61 -18.46 7.62
CA SER A 80 -13.70 -19.37 7.25
C SER A 80 -14.68 -19.63 8.40
N LEU A 81 -14.18 -19.74 9.64
CA LEU A 81 -15.04 -19.88 10.81
C LEU A 81 -15.71 -18.55 11.15
N THR A 82 -14.97 -17.45 11.07
CA THR A 82 -15.45 -16.11 11.40
C THR A 82 -16.58 -15.68 10.48
N SER A 83 -16.46 -15.95 9.18
CA SER A 83 -17.50 -15.65 8.20
C SER A 83 -18.74 -16.52 8.38
N LEU A 84 -18.60 -17.78 8.85
CA LEU A 84 -19.76 -18.58 9.25
C LEU A 84 -20.52 -17.92 10.40
N LEU A 85 -19.80 -17.49 11.45
CA LEU A 85 -20.39 -16.79 12.59
C LEU A 85 -21.05 -15.48 12.14
N GLY A 86 -20.42 -14.75 11.21
CA GLY A 86 -20.97 -13.53 10.59
C GLY A 86 -22.27 -13.80 9.84
N LEU A 87 -22.32 -14.83 8.99
CA LEU A 87 -23.53 -15.24 8.26
C LEU A 87 -24.67 -15.59 9.22
N ILE A 88 -24.40 -16.41 10.25
CA ILE A 88 -25.38 -16.78 11.26
C ILE A 88 -25.89 -15.54 11.99
N ALA A 89 -24.99 -14.68 12.46
CA ALA A 89 -25.34 -13.43 13.12
C ALA A 89 -26.21 -12.52 12.23
N GLY A 90 -25.88 -12.42 10.94
CA GLY A 90 -26.63 -11.61 9.97
C GLY A 90 -28.03 -12.15 9.69
N VAL A 91 -28.18 -13.47 9.55
CA VAL A 91 -29.51 -14.12 9.41
C VAL A 91 -30.36 -13.90 10.68
N CYS A 92 -29.77 -14.10 11.86
CA CYS A 92 -30.46 -13.86 13.13
C CYS A 92 -30.87 -12.38 13.27
N ALA A 93 -29.96 -11.45 12.98
CA ALA A 93 -30.20 -10.02 12.99
C ALA A 93 -31.35 -9.63 12.04
N ALA A 94 -31.37 -10.17 10.82
CA ALA A 94 -32.41 -9.89 9.84
C ALA A 94 -33.83 -10.27 10.31
N LYS A 95 -33.93 -11.26 11.21
CA LYS A 95 -35.21 -11.72 11.78
C LYS A 95 -35.61 -10.96 13.05
N LEU A 96 -34.68 -10.23 13.69
CA LEU A 96 -34.94 -9.41 14.88
C LEU A 96 -35.61 -8.08 14.51
N GLN A 97 -36.88 -8.14 14.09
CA GLN A 97 -37.60 -6.96 13.61
C GLN A 97 -37.96 -5.92 14.69
N ARG A 98 -37.84 -6.30 15.97
CA ARG A 98 -38.30 -5.51 17.12
C ARG A 98 -37.30 -4.44 17.58
N PHE A 99 -36.01 -4.61 17.28
CA PHE A 99 -34.97 -3.69 17.71
C PHE A 99 -34.69 -2.62 16.64
N PRO A 100 -34.31 -1.39 17.03
CA PRO A 100 -33.84 -0.37 16.10
C PRO A 100 -32.63 -0.88 15.32
N ARG A 101 -32.57 -0.61 14.01
CA ARG A 101 -31.47 -1.04 13.13
C ARG A 101 -30.11 -0.70 13.74
N LEU A 102 -29.92 0.56 14.15
CA LEU A 102 -28.68 1.05 14.75
C LEU A 102 -28.17 0.17 15.90
N THR A 103 -29.06 -0.26 16.80
CA THR A 103 -28.66 -1.10 17.95
C THR A 103 -28.18 -2.48 17.51
N ILE A 104 -28.77 -3.05 16.46
CA ILE A 104 -28.37 -4.36 15.93
C ILE A 104 -27.00 -4.26 15.27
N HIS A 105 -26.76 -3.22 14.46
CA HIS A 105 -25.45 -3.00 13.83
C HIS A 105 -24.35 -2.74 14.85
N LEU A 106 -24.60 -1.94 15.90
CA LEU A 106 -23.62 -1.71 16.97
C LEU A 106 -23.25 -3.00 17.71
N VAL A 107 -24.24 -3.86 17.99
CA VAL A 107 -23.98 -5.17 18.59
C VAL A 107 -23.17 -6.08 17.65
N ALA A 108 -23.49 -6.09 16.36
CA ALA A 108 -22.76 -6.87 15.37
C ALA A 108 -21.29 -6.42 15.23
N VAL A 109 -21.04 -5.10 15.24
CA VAL A 109 -19.69 -4.51 15.23
C VAL A 109 -18.91 -4.91 16.48
N LEU A 110 -19.52 -4.77 17.65
CA LEU A 110 -18.86 -5.12 18.91
C LEU A 110 -18.54 -6.62 18.95
N LEU A 111 -19.44 -7.46 18.46
CA LEU A 111 -19.22 -8.90 18.35
C LEU A 111 -18.12 -9.24 17.33
N ALA A 112 -18.04 -8.53 16.19
CA ALA A 112 -16.95 -8.66 15.23
C ALA A 112 -15.60 -8.35 15.86
N ILE A 113 -15.50 -7.24 16.60
CA ILE A 113 -14.27 -6.82 17.29
C ILE A 113 -13.86 -7.84 18.34
N LEU A 114 -14.80 -8.31 19.17
CA LEU A 114 -14.49 -9.30 20.21
C LEU A 114 -14.03 -10.63 19.63
N ILE A 115 -14.69 -11.13 18.59
CA ILE A 115 -14.31 -12.39 17.93
C ILE A 115 -12.94 -12.24 17.27
N ALA A 116 -12.72 -11.15 16.53
CA ALA A 116 -11.44 -10.89 15.88
C ALA A 116 -10.31 -10.79 16.91
N PHE A 117 -10.50 -10.04 17.99
CA PHE A 117 -9.50 -9.90 19.05
C PHE A 117 -9.16 -11.25 19.70
N TRP A 118 -10.18 -12.06 20.02
CA TRP A 118 -9.98 -13.38 20.62
C TRP A 118 -9.29 -14.36 19.67
N GLN A 119 -9.69 -14.39 18.40
CA GLN A 119 -9.09 -15.26 17.39
C GLN A 119 -7.65 -14.87 17.05
N THR A 120 -7.37 -13.57 16.90
CA THR A 120 -6.01 -13.07 16.66
C THR A 120 -5.09 -13.41 17.83
N ALA A 121 -5.52 -13.19 19.08
CA ALA A 121 -4.72 -13.52 20.26
C ALA A 121 -4.44 -15.03 20.32
N GLY A 122 -5.41 -15.86 19.92
CA GLY A 122 -5.24 -17.31 19.81
C GLY A 122 -4.25 -17.73 18.73
N ALA A 123 -4.19 -17.00 17.61
CA ALA A 123 -3.32 -17.29 16.48
C ALA A 123 -1.85 -16.93 16.76
N PHE A 124 -1.59 -15.72 17.25
CA PHE A 124 -0.23 -15.18 17.37
C PHE A 124 0.35 -15.24 18.79
N ASP A 125 -0.47 -15.02 19.81
CA ASP A 125 0.01 -14.85 21.20
C ASP A 125 -0.29 -16.05 22.10
N GLY A 126 -0.60 -17.22 21.52
CA GLY A 126 -0.97 -18.43 22.28
C GLY A 126 -2.19 -18.24 23.19
N GLY A 127 -3.07 -17.28 22.86
CA GLY A 127 -4.23 -16.89 23.64
C GLY A 127 -3.98 -15.79 24.68
N ASN A 128 -2.78 -15.21 24.76
CA ASN A 128 -2.47 -14.13 25.68
C ASN A 128 -3.02 -12.78 25.19
N THR A 129 -4.24 -12.46 25.60
CA THR A 129 -4.94 -11.21 25.22
C THR A 129 -4.24 -9.94 25.70
N ALA A 130 -3.44 -9.99 26.77
CA ALA A 130 -2.71 -8.82 27.26
C ALA A 130 -1.56 -8.44 26.32
N GLN A 131 -0.91 -9.44 25.70
CA GLN A 131 0.17 -9.22 24.75
C GLN A 131 -0.36 -8.59 23.46
N LEU A 132 -1.45 -9.12 22.90
CA LEU A 132 -2.12 -8.51 21.75
C LEU A 132 -2.56 -7.07 22.05
N ALA A 133 -3.14 -6.81 23.22
CA ALA A 133 -3.55 -5.46 23.62
C ALA A 133 -2.35 -4.51 23.71
N HIS A 134 -1.19 -4.99 24.16
CA HIS A 134 0.03 -4.21 24.17
C HIS A 134 0.55 -3.93 22.75
N GLY A 135 0.59 -4.93 21.87
CA GLY A 135 0.98 -4.77 20.46
C GLY A 135 0.08 -3.79 19.71
N MET A 136 -1.24 -3.92 19.86
CA MET A 136 -2.21 -2.97 19.32
C MET A 136 -2.00 -1.54 19.84
N HIS A 137 -1.67 -1.38 21.12
CA HIS A 137 -1.38 -0.06 21.69
C HIS A 137 -0.10 0.54 21.09
N GLN A 138 0.97 -0.25 20.96
CA GLN A 138 2.22 0.20 20.36
C GLN A 138 2.02 0.61 18.90
N TRP A 139 1.35 -0.23 18.12
CA TRP A 139 0.98 0.10 16.73
C TRP A 139 0.16 1.38 16.65
N PHE A 140 -0.84 1.55 17.52
CA PHE A 140 -1.67 2.75 17.53
C PHE A 140 -0.84 4.02 17.80
N VAL A 141 0.11 3.95 18.74
CA VAL A 141 1.03 5.05 19.02
C VAL A 141 1.95 5.32 17.82
N SER A 142 2.52 4.27 17.21
CA SER A 142 3.38 4.40 16.02
C SER A 142 2.67 5.02 14.84
N VAL A 143 1.44 4.59 14.55
CA VAL A 143 0.62 5.11 13.44
C VAL A 143 0.27 6.58 13.65
N ILE A 144 -0.06 6.99 14.88
CA ILE A 144 -0.33 8.41 15.20
C ILE A 144 0.93 9.26 15.09
N ALA A 145 2.10 8.69 15.38
CA ALA A 145 3.39 9.34 15.20
C ALA A 145 3.85 9.41 13.74
N GLY A 146 3.09 8.83 12.79
CA GLY A 146 3.45 8.78 11.37
C GLY A 146 4.38 7.65 10.98
N GLY A 147 4.67 6.72 11.90
CA GLY A 147 5.43 5.50 11.65
C GLY A 147 4.62 4.41 10.94
N THR A 148 5.31 3.36 10.50
CA THR A 148 4.72 2.18 9.86
C THR A 148 4.35 1.10 10.88
N GLY A 149 3.31 0.33 10.58
CA GLY A 149 2.85 -0.76 11.44
C GLY A 149 3.25 -2.13 10.89
N GLU A 150 4.22 -2.79 11.53
CA GLU A 150 4.84 -4.06 11.09
C GLU A 150 4.25 -5.32 11.74
N ASP A 151 3.07 -5.22 12.35
CA ASP A 151 2.48 -6.32 13.13
C ASP A 151 1.37 -7.04 12.34
N ASP A 152 1.70 -8.24 11.87
CA ASP A 152 0.81 -9.12 11.13
C ASP A 152 -0.45 -9.50 11.93
N SER A 153 -0.37 -9.53 13.27
CA SER A 153 -1.52 -9.80 14.13
C SER A 153 -2.58 -8.70 14.00
N ILE A 154 -2.17 -7.47 13.72
CA ILE A 154 -3.06 -6.32 13.56
C ILE A 154 -3.76 -6.40 12.21
N PHE A 155 -3.04 -6.78 11.16
CA PHE A 155 -3.67 -7.09 9.89
C PHE A 155 -4.68 -8.23 10.04
N LEU A 156 -4.31 -9.34 10.68
CA LEU A 156 -5.21 -10.47 10.91
C LEU A 156 -6.44 -10.04 11.71
N PHE A 157 -6.28 -9.20 12.73
CA PHE A 157 -7.39 -8.63 13.49
C PHE A 157 -8.36 -7.86 12.60
N PHE A 158 -7.86 -6.93 11.78
CA PHE A 158 -8.70 -6.12 10.90
C PHE A 158 -9.40 -6.96 9.83
N ILE A 159 -8.66 -7.84 9.14
CA ILE A 159 -9.24 -8.67 8.08
C ILE A 159 -10.27 -9.65 8.66
N THR A 160 -10.06 -10.14 9.89
CA THR A 160 -11.01 -11.00 10.60
C THR A 160 -12.29 -10.26 10.98
N ALA A 161 -12.17 -9.04 11.54
CA ALA A 161 -13.32 -8.20 11.86
C ALA A 161 -14.10 -7.83 10.58
N LEU A 162 -13.41 -7.48 9.50
CA LEU A 162 -14.03 -7.15 8.21
C LEU A 162 -14.68 -8.37 7.56
N GLY A 163 -14.05 -9.54 7.60
CA GLY A 163 -14.61 -10.79 7.11
C GLY A 163 -15.91 -11.18 7.84
N PHE A 164 -15.98 -10.94 9.16
CA PHE A 164 -17.22 -11.07 9.93
C PHE A 164 -18.29 -10.10 9.44
N LEU A 165 -17.94 -8.80 9.33
CA LEU A 165 -18.88 -7.74 8.97
C LEU A 165 -19.39 -7.87 7.54
N LEU A 166 -18.55 -8.31 6.60
CA LEU A 166 -18.93 -8.61 5.23
C LEU A 166 -19.96 -9.75 5.19
N ALA A 167 -19.70 -10.84 5.90
CA ALA A 167 -20.62 -11.97 6.00
C ALA A 167 -21.96 -11.59 6.66
N TYR A 168 -21.89 -10.84 7.77
CA TYR A 168 -23.05 -10.30 8.48
C TYR A 168 -23.90 -9.38 7.59
N SER A 169 -23.26 -8.38 6.97
CA SER A 169 -23.95 -7.41 6.12
C SER A 169 -24.52 -8.07 4.86
N SER A 170 -23.86 -9.08 4.31
CA SER A 170 -24.37 -9.84 3.16
C SER A 170 -25.69 -10.54 3.49
N ALA A 171 -25.77 -11.21 4.63
CA ALA A 171 -27.02 -11.83 5.09
C ALA A 171 -28.09 -10.79 5.43
N TRP A 172 -27.72 -9.67 6.08
CA TRP A 172 -28.64 -8.56 6.36
C TRP A 172 -29.22 -7.96 5.08
N LEU A 173 -28.39 -7.74 4.06
CA LEU A 173 -28.82 -7.14 2.80
C LEU A 173 -29.80 -8.03 2.04
N VAL A 174 -29.57 -9.34 2.03
CA VAL A 174 -30.48 -10.29 1.36
C VAL A 174 -31.81 -10.42 2.12
N TYR A 175 -31.77 -10.65 3.44
CA TYR A 175 -32.96 -11.04 4.19
C TYR A 175 -33.73 -9.87 4.84
N ARG A 176 -33.05 -8.77 5.21
CA ARG A 176 -33.68 -7.61 5.86
C ARG A 176 -33.99 -6.49 4.88
N THR A 177 -32.99 -6.04 4.12
CA THR A 177 -33.14 -4.88 3.21
C THR A 177 -33.62 -5.28 1.82
N ARG A 178 -33.56 -6.58 1.47
CA ARG A 178 -34.04 -7.12 0.20
C ARG A 178 -33.27 -6.56 -1.01
N ASN A 179 -31.98 -6.32 -0.84
CA ASN A 179 -31.10 -5.76 -1.86
C ASN A 179 -29.93 -6.71 -2.17
N PRO A 180 -30.14 -7.77 -2.99
CA PRO A 180 -29.07 -8.70 -3.37
C PRO A 180 -28.00 -8.03 -4.25
N TRP A 181 -28.33 -6.96 -4.97
CA TRP A 181 -27.37 -6.25 -5.82
C TRP A 181 -26.25 -5.60 -5.01
N LEU A 182 -26.59 -4.87 -3.95
CA LEU A 182 -25.56 -4.27 -3.08
C LEU A 182 -24.69 -5.32 -2.40
N MET A 183 -25.27 -6.46 -2.01
CA MET A 183 -24.52 -7.58 -1.45
C MET A 183 -23.51 -8.15 -2.46
N ILE A 184 -23.94 -8.37 -3.70
CA ILE A 184 -23.07 -8.87 -4.77
C ILE A 184 -21.95 -7.87 -5.06
N VAL A 185 -22.27 -6.58 -5.18
CA VAL A 185 -21.24 -5.55 -5.43
C VAL A 185 -20.23 -5.50 -4.29
N ALA A 186 -20.67 -5.54 -3.02
CA ALA A 186 -19.77 -5.52 -1.87
C ALA A 186 -18.79 -6.71 -1.88
N ASN A 187 -19.28 -7.92 -2.14
CA ASN A 187 -18.44 -9.11 -2.20
C ASN A 187 -17.58 -9.17 -3.48
N ALA A 188 -18.07 -8.64 -4.61
CA ALA A 188 -17.34 -8.58 -5.86
C ALA A 188 -16.13 -7.64 -5.77
N VAL A 189 -16.28 -6.48 -5.13
CA VAL A 189 -15.17 -5.54 -4.90
C VAL A 189 -14.05 -6.21 -4.12
N VAL A 190 -14.38 -6.87 -3.00
CA VAL A 190 -13.40 -7.60 -2.20
C VAL A 190 -12.76 -8.71 -3.03
N LEU A 191 -13.55 -9.53 -3.72
CA LEU A 191 -13.04 -10.64 -4.52
C LEU A 191 -12.11 -10.18 -5.66
N LEU A 192 -12.44 -9.10 -6.36
CA LEU A 192 -11.62 -8.57 -7.47
C LEU A 192 -10.29 -7.99 -6.97
N ILE A 193 -10.29 -7.28 -5.83
CA ILE A 193 -9.06 -6.77 -5.20
C ILE A 193 -8.13 -7.94 -4.82
N ASN A 194 -8.68 -9.05 -4.34
CA ASN A 194 -7.85 -10.19 -3.97
C ASN A 194 -7.36 -10.95 -5.21
N LEU A 195 -8.21 -11.16 -6.22
CA LEU A 195 -7.82 -11.85 -7.44
C LEU A 195 -6.77 -11.12 -8.28
N SER A 196 -6.60 -9.80 -8.13
CA SER A 196 -5.49 -9.09 -8.76
C SER A 196 -4.13 -9.41 -8.14
N ASN A 197 -4.11 -10.02 -6.95
CA ASN A 197 -2.91 -10.32 -6.19
C ASN A 197 -2.60 -11.83 -6.11
N VAL A 198 -3.32 -12.66 -6.86
CA VAL A 198 -3.26 -14.13 -6.76
C VAL A 198 -2.97 -14.74 -8.14
N ASP A 199 -2.30 -15.89 -8.17
CA ASP A 199 -2.02 -16.65 -9.40
C ASP A 199 -3.28 -16.95 -10.23
N ALA A 200 -3.10 -17.08 -11.56
CA ALA A 200 -4.18 -17.31 -12.51
C ALA A 200 -5.09 -18.52 -12.21
N GLY A 201 -4.60 -19.51 -11.45
CA GLY A 201 -5.36 -20.69 -11.04
C GLY A 201 -6.56 -20.40 -10.13
N TYR A 202 -6.57 -19.26 -9.44
CA TYR A 202 -7.64 -18.90 -8.50
C TYR A 202 -8.80 -18.14 -9.13
N THR A 203 -8.75 -17.92 -10.45
CA THR A 203 -9.89 -17.41 -11.25
C THR A 203 -11.16 -18.26 -11.10
N ILE A 204 -11.03 -19.51 -10.66
CA ILE A 204 -12.17 -20.37 -10.31
C ILE A 204 -13.09 -19.74 -9.25
N PHE A 205 -12.56 -18.95 -8.31
CA PHE A 205 -13.40 -18.25 -7.33
C PHE A 205 -14.31 -17.21 -7.98
N LEU A 206 -13.84 -16.49 -9.00
CA LEU A 206 -14.66 -15.56 -9.77
C LEU A 206 -15.78 -16.31 -10.50
N VAL A 207 -15.48 -17.46 -11.12
CA VAL A 207 -16.48 -18.25 -11.84
C VAL A 207 -17.57 -18.75 -10.89
N VAL A 208 -17.18 -19.34 -9.75
CA VAL A 208 -18.10 -19.82 -8.72
C VAL A 208 -18.93 -18.66 -8.15
N PHE A 209 -18.29 -17.53 -7.86
CA PHE A 209 -18.92 -16.30 -7.38
C PHE A 209 -20.00 -15.81 -8.35
N LEU A 210 -19.66 -15.66 -9.64
CA LEU A 210 -20.58 -15.15 -10.66
C LEU A 210 -21.75 -16.11 -10.88
N MET A 211 -21.50 -17.42 -10.94
CA MET A 211 -22.54 -18.42 -11.08
C MET A 211 -23.52 -18.39 -9.91
N ALA A 212 -23.01 -18.39 -8.67
CA ALA A 212 -23.84 -18.31 -7.47
C ALA A 212 -24.61 -16.99 -7.37
N SER A 213 -23.98 -15.88 -7.76
CA SER A 213 -24.60 -14.54 -7.77
C SER A 213 -25.76 -14.43 -8.76
N LEU A 214 -25.59 -14.95 -9.99
CA LEU A 214 -26.64 -14.97 -11.01
C LEU A 214 -27.82 -15.83 -10.58
N LEU A 215 -27.55 -17.02 -10.04
CA LEU A 215 -28.58 -17.91 -9.51
C LEU A 215 -29.31 -17.30 -8.30
N LEU A 216 -28.58 -16.57 -7.44
CA LEU A 216 -29.18 -15.90 -6.28
C LEU A 216 -30.08 -14.74 -6.72
N LEU A 217 -29.64 -13.93 -7.70
CA LEU A 217 -30.46 -12.87 -8.30
C LEU A 217 -31.73 -13.43 -8.93
N LEU A 218 -31.61 -14.51 -9.69
CA LEU A 218 -32.76 -15.19 -10.29
C LEU A 218 -33.72 -15.71 -9.23
N ARG A 219 -33.19 -16.38 -8.19
CA ARG A 219 -33.99 -16.89 -7.07
C ARG A 219 -34.74 -15.76 -6.36
N PHE A 220 -34.06 -14.64 -6.12
CA PHE A 220 -34.64 -13.48 -5.48
C PHE A 220 -35.72 -12.82 -6.34
N ASN A 221 -35.46 -12.67 -7.64
CA ASN A 221 -36.44 -12.14 -8.59
C ASN A 221 -37.69 -13.02 -8.67
N LEU A 222 -37.51 -14.35 -8.70
CA LEU A 222 -38.61 -15.30 -8.70
C LEU A 222 -39.44 -15.23 -7.41
N PHE A 223 -38.80 -15.07 -6.25
CA PHE A 223 -39.48 -14.90 -4.97
C PHE A 223 -40.32 -13.61 -4.91
N GLU A 224 -39.76 -12.47 -5.36
CA GLU A 224 -40.52 -11.21 -5.42
C GLU A 224 -41.65 -11.26 -6.46
N SER A 225 -41.43 -11.91 -7.61
CA SER A 225 -42.44 -12.08 -8.65
C SER A 225 -43.60 -12.97 -8.18
N THR A 226 -43.32 -14.13 -7.59
CA THR A 226 -44.35 -15.01 -7.02
C THR A 226 -45.10 -14.35 -5.85
N SER A 227 -44.41 -13.57 -5.01
CA SER A 227 -45.03 -12.78 -3.94
C SER A 227 -45.94 -11.67 -4.47
N ARG A 228 -45.58 -11.03 -5.59
CA ARG A 228 -46.44 -10.04 -6.28
C ARG A 228 -47.67 -10.70 -6.89
N TRP A 229 -47.51 -11.82 -7.60
CA TRP A 229 -48.62 -12.57 -8.19
C TRP A 229 -49.61 -13.09 -7.15
N ARG A 230 -49.09 -13.60 -6.02
CA ARG A 230 -49.93 -14.05 -4.90
C ARG A 230 -50.74 -12.89 -4.31
N ARG A 231 -50.15 -11.69 -4.18
CA ARG A 231 -50.87 -10.47 -3.75
C ARG A 231 -51.93 -10.02 -4.77
N GLN A 232 -51.75 -10.33 -6.04
CA GLN A 232 -52.70 -10.02 -7.13
C GLN A 232 -53.74 -11.13 -7.37
N GLY A 233 -53.68 -12.25 -6.64
CA GLY A 233 -54.60 -13.38 -6.80
C GLY A 233 -54.33 -14.25 -8.03
N LEU A 234 -53.18 -14.10 -8.68
CA LEU A 234 -52.77 -14.91 -9.83
C LEU A 234 -52.26 -16.29 -9.35
N ARG A 235 -52.76 -17.37 -9.95
CA ARG A 235 -52.26 -18.73 -9.72
C ARG A 235 -51.07 -19.00 -10.65
N TYR A 236 -50.08 -19.71 -10.15
CA TYR A 236 -48.88 -20.15 -10.89
C TYR A 236 -48.67 -21.64 -10.64
N ALA A 237 -47.90 -22.30 -11.50
CA ALA A 237 -47.64 -23.74 -11.41
C ALA A 237 -46.76 -24.08 -10.19
N ASP A 238 -46.99 -25.23 -9.56
CA ASP A 238 -46.30 -25.64 -8.32
C ASP A 238 -44.80 -25.96 -8.55
N ASP A 239 -44.44 -26.35 -9.77
CA ASP A 239 -43.09 -26.70 -10.26
C ASP A 239 -42.30 -25.51 -10.81
N LEU A 240 -42.92 -24.35 -11.01
CA LEU A 240 -42.30 -23.15 -11.58
C LEU A 240 -40.98 -22.76 -10.88
N GLY A 241 -40.90 -23.00 -9.56
CA GLY A 241 -39.69 -22.77 -8.78
C GLY A 241 -38.48 -23.54 -9.28
N TRP A 242 -38.67 -24.80 -9.65
CA TRP A 242 -37.62 -25.71 -10.07
C TRP A 242 -37.23 -25.47 -11.53
N ASP A 243 -38.20 -25.33 -12.42
CA ASP A 243 -37.98 -25.14 -13.86
C ASP A 243 -37.21 -23.86 -14.16
N VAL A 244 -37.60 -22.74 -13.52
CA VAL A 244 -36.92 -21.46 -13.67
C VAL A 244 -35.47 -21.55 -13.19
N MET A 245 -35.20 -22.27 -12.10
CA MET A 245 -33.84 -22.44 -11.58
C MET A 245 -32.97 -23.29 -12.50
N GLN A 246 -33.50 -24.36 -13.09
CA GLN A 246 -32.76 -25.19 -14.05
C GLN A 246 -32.42 -24.41 -15.33
N ALA A 247 -33.41 -23.74 -15.93
CA ALA A 247 -33.19 -22.91 -17.12
C ALA A 247 -32.20 -21.78 -16.82
N GLY A 248 -32.33 -21.13 -15.67
CA GLY A 248 -31.42 -20.10 -15.21
C GLY A 248 -29.99 -20.56 -15.02
N ALA A 249 -29.78 -21.78 -14.51
CA ALA A 249 -28.45 -22.37 -14.38
C ALA A 249 -27.80 -22.60 -15.74
N LEU A 250 -28.53 -23.16 -16.70
CA LEU A 250 -28.04 -23.36 -18.07
C LEU A 250 -27.68 -22.02 -18.75
N ILE A 251 -28.53 -21.00 -18.61
CA ILE A 251 -28.27 -19.66 -19.14
C ILE A 251 -27.04 -19.05 -18.47
N SER A 252 -26.90 -19.17 -17.15
CA SER A 252 -25.74 -18.63 -16.41
C SER A 252 -24.44 -19.30 -16.87
N ILE A 253 -24.44 -20.62 -17.05
CA ILE A 253 -23.30 -21.36 -17.59
C ILE A 253 -22.99 -20.88 -19.01
N ALA A 254 -23.99 -20.74 -19.88
CA ALA A 254 -23.79 -20.26 -21.24
C ALA A 254 -23.20 -18.84 -21.28
N ILE A 255 -23.68 -17.93 -20.42
CA ILE A 255 -23.14 -16.57 -20.29
C ILE A 255 -21.67 -16.61 -19.86
N LEU A 256 -21.32 -17.42 -18.86
CA LEU A 256 -19.94 -17.52 -18.36
C LEU A 256 -18.99 -18.11 -19.42
N VAL A 257 -19.42 -19.16 -20.12
CA VAL A 257 -18.66 -19.75 -21.23
C VAL A 257 -18.48 -18.74 -22.36
N PHE A 258 -19.55 -18.05 -22.75
CA PHE A 258 -19.47 -17.02 -23.79
C PHE A 258 -18.55 -15.85 -23.38
N SER A 259 -18.58 -15.44 -22.12
CA SER A 259 -17.70 -14.40 -21.59
C SER A 259 -16.22 -14.75 -21.75
N TRP A 260 -15.86 -16.04 -21.75
CA TRP A 260 -14.49 -16.51 -21.94
C TRP A 260 -13.99 -16.37 -23.39
N PHE A 261 -14.90 -16.26 -24.35
CA PHE A 261 -14.58 -16.06 -25.77
C PHE A 261 -14.47 -14.57 -26.14
N LEU A 262 -14.77 -13.64 -25.22
CA LEU A 262 -14.62 -12.21 -25.47
C LEU A 262 -13.13 -11.82 -25.47
N PRO A 263 -12.65 -11.06 -26.47
CA PRO A 263 -11.26 -10.62 -26.51
C PRO A 263 -10.94 -9.67 -25.35
N TRP A 264 -9.98 -10.08 -24.51
CA TRP A 264 -9.37 -9.27 -23.47
C TRP A 264 -8.36 -8.26 -24.08
N GLY A 265 -8.38 -6.97 -23.75
CA GLY A 265 -7.31 -6.07 -24.22
C GLY A 265 -7.62 -4.59 -24.44
N TYR A 266 -8.83 -4.11 -24.16
CA TYR A 266 -9.10 -2.66 -24.20
C TYR A 266 -8.67 -1.99 -22.89
N ILE A 267 -7.37 -1.70 -22.78
CA ILE A 267 -6.84 -0.81 -21.75
C ILE A 267 -6.88 0.61 -22.33
N ASN A 268 -7.73 1.48 -21.77
CA ASN A 268 -7.75 2.88 -22.15
C ASN A 268 -6.74 3.65 -21.28
N ASP A 269 -5.65 4.10 -21.88
CA ASP A 269 -4.57 4.83 -21.20
C ASP A 269 -5.09 6.06 -20.43
N SER A 270 -6.15 6.70 -20.93
CA SER A 270 -6.78 7.86 -20.28
C SER A 270 -7.44 7.49 -18.94
N ALA A 271 -8.00 6.28 -18.83
CA ALA A 271 -8.64 5.80 -17.60
C ALA A 271 -7.59 5.46 -16.53
N SER A 272 -6.44 4.93 -16.95
CA SER A 272 -5.32 4.59 -16.05
C SER A 272 -4.69 5.83 -15.42
N GLN A 273 -4.58 6.94 -16.16
CA GLN A 273 -4.02 8.20 -15.67
C GLN A 273 -4.92 8.88 -14.62
N VAL A 274 -6.24 8.80 -14.77
CA VAL A 274 -7.21 9.30 -13.78
C VAL A 274 -7.20 8.44 -12.52
N TRP A 275 -7.02 7.13 -12.67
CA TRP A 275 -6.95 6.19 -11.55
C TRP A 275 -5.68 6.36 -10.72
N ASN A 276 -4.54 6.65 -11.36
CA ASN A 276 -3.21 6.72 -10.73
C ASN A 276 -2.77 8.11 -10.26
N ALA A 277 -3.61 9.14 -10.37
CA ALA A 277 -3.25 10.48 -9.91
C ALA A 277 -3.25 10.54 -8.37
N ASN A 278 -2.22 11.14 -7.76
CA ASN A 278 -2.11 11.34 -6.30
C ASN A 278 -3.29 12.15 -5.69
N ALA A 279 -4.11 12.80 -6.52
CA ALA A 279 -5.35 13.46 -6.12
C ALA A 279 -6.55 12.50 -5.98
N ASN A 280 -6.41 11.23 -6.38
CA ASN A 280 -7.44 10.22 -6.26
C ASN A 280 -7.59 9.79 -4.79
N PRO A 281 -8.78 9.98 -4.17
CA PRO A 281 -9.02 9.56 -2.80
C PRO A 281 -8.75 8.08 -2.54
N TRP A 282 -8.87 7.22 -3.57
CA TRP A 282 -8.59 5.79 -3.46
C TRP A 282 -7.10 5.47 -3.35
N VAL A 283 -6.26 6.15 -4.13
CA VAL A 283 -4.80 5.99 -4.06
C VAL A 283 -4.27 6.49 -2.71
N GLN A 284 -4.80 7.62 -2.22
CA GLN A 284 -4.44 8.12 -0.87
C GLN A 284 -4.89 7.18 0.25
N LEU A 285 -6.02 6.50 0.08
CA LEU A 285 -6.50 5.48 1.02
C LEU A 285 -5.60 4.24 0.98
N GLU A 286 -5.21 3.78 -0.21
CA GLU A 286 -4.30 2.65 -0.41
C GLU A 286 -2.91 2.93 0.16
N ASP A 287 -2.32 4.10 -0.14
CA ASP A 287 -1.02 4.51 0.41
C ASP A 287 -1.06 4.64 1.93
N THR A 288 -2.17 5.16 2.48
CA THR A 288 -2.38 5.24 3.93
C THR A 288 -2.54 3.85 4.54
N TRP A 289 -3.26 2.95 3.88
CA TRP A 289 -3.44 1.58 4.33
C TRP A 289 -2.12 0.80 4.32
N ASN A 290 -1.36 0.89 3.23
CA ASN A 290 -0.06 0.25 3.06
C ASN A 290 0.99 0.77 4.04
N ARG A 291 0.94 2.06 4.40
CA ARG A 291 1.81 2.64 5.44
C ARG A 291 1.45 2.13 6.84
N VAL A 292 0.15 2.07 7.14
CA VAL A 292 -0.37 1.73 8.47
C VAL A 292 -0.31 0.22 8.74
N ILE A 293 -0.33 -0.58 7.68
CA ILE A 293 -0.26 -2.03 7.74
C ILE A 293 0.80 -2.50 6.73
N SER A 294 2.06 -2.44 7.16
CA SER A 294 3.17 -3.05 6.42
C SER A 294 3.30 -4.51 6.88
N LEU A 295 2.90 -5.45 6.04
CA LEU A 295 2.97 -6.87 6.37
C LEU A 295 4.42 -7.33 6.47
N SER A 296 4.79 -7.95 7.60
CA SER A 296 6.07 -8.61 7.73
C SER A 296 5.97 -10.02 7.14
N GLY A 297 6.07 -10.15 5.83
CA GLY A 297 6.21 -11.48 5.20
C GLY A 297 4.97 -12.09 4.56
N GLY A 298 3.93 -11.31 4.27
CA GLY A 298 3.03 -11.66 3.17
C GLY A 298 3.78 -11.69 1.85
N ASP A 299 3.44 -12.60 0.94
CA ASP A 299 3.97 -12.59 -0.43
C ASP A 299 3.72 -11.20 -1.03
N ILE A 300 4.76 -10.35 -1.10
CA ILE A 300 4.68 -9.08 -1.82
C ILE A 300 4.28 -9.45 -3.23
N PRO A 301 3.23 -8.88 -3.85
CA PRO A 301 2.86 -9.23 -5.21
C PRO A 301 4.08 -9.11 -6.13
N ASN A 302 4.19 -10.05 -7.05
CA ASN A 302 5.29 -10.13 -7.99
C ASN A 302 5.47 -8.77 -8.68
N ASN A 303 6.62 -8.11 -8.49
CA ASN A 303 6.79 -6.72 -8.92
C ASN A 303 8.08 -6.47 -9.70
N HIS A 304 8.08 -5.36 -10.43
CA HIS A 304 9.15 -4.92 -11.32
C HIS A 304 10.22 -4.07 -10.61
N GLY A 305 10.19 -3.95 -9.28
CA GLY A 305 10.78 -2.82 -8.55
C GLY A 305 9.71 -1.75 -8.32
N ASN A 306 9.39 -1.51 -7.05
CA ASN A 306 8.38 -0.57 -6.59
C ASN A 306 9.00 0.35 -5.53
N PHE A 307 9.85 1.30 -5.94
CA PHE A 307 10.45 2.22 -4.98
C PHE A 307 9.40 3.22 -4.46
N ARG A 308 9.60 3.60 -3.20
CA ARG A 308 8.70 4.44 -2.41
C ARG A 308 9.53 5.48 -1.69
N ASP A 309 8.86 6.49 -1.13
CA ASP A 309 9.47 7.47 -0.22
C ASP A 309 10.03 6.84 1.08
N THR A 310 9.75 5.56 1.30
CA THR A 310 10.24 4.77 2.42
C THR A 310 10.86 3.44 1.97
N LEU A 311 11.88 2.98 2.69
CA LEU A 311 12.54 1.69 2.50
C LEU A 311 12.56 0.93 3.83
N VAL A 312 11.72 -0.10 3.96
CA VAL A 312 11.64 -0.91 5.19
C VAL A 312 12.58 -2.12 5.08
N LEU A 313 13.21 -2.49 6.19
CA LEU A 313 13.98 -3.73 6.30
C LEU A 313 13.06 -4.88 6.71
N GLY A 314 12.92 -5.88 5.84
CA GLY A 314 12.04 -7.02 6.10
C GLY A 314 11.34 -7.50 4.83
N GLY A 315 10.86 -8.75 4.86
CA GLY A 315 10.13 -9.37 3.75
C GLY A 315 10.99 -9.74 2.55
N ASN A 316 10.44 -10.59 1.68
CA ASN A 316 11.04 -10.90 0.38
C ASN A 316 10.58 -9.83 -0.63
N PRO A 317 11.48 -9.15 -1.36
CA PRO A 317 11.09 -8.12 -2.33
C PRO A 317 10.23 -8.64 -3.50
N ASN A 318 10.15 -9.96 -3.70
CA ASN A 318 9.38 -10.69 -4.73
C ASN A 318 9.48 -10.05 -6.13
N LEU A 319 10.72 -9.93 -6.60
CA LEU A 319 11.04 -9.35 -7.89
C LEU A 319 10.83 -10.36 -9.02
N ASN A 320 10.21 -9.92 -10.11
CA ASN A 320 9.96 -10.75 -11.28
C ASN A 320 11.04 -10.61 -12.36
N ASN A 321 11.05 -11.51 -13.33
CA ASN A 321 12.01 -11.50 -14.43
C ASN A 321 11.44 -10.87 -15.72
N ASP A 322 10.49 -9.96 -15.61
CA ASP A 322 9.98 -9.23 -16.77
C ASP A 322 10.95 -8.11 -17.14
N VAL A 323 10.99 -7.76 -18.43
CA VAL A 323 11.78 -6.62 -18.91
C VAL A 323 11.09 -5.33 -18.48
N VAL A 324 11.77 -4.52 -17.69
CA VAL A 324 11.27 -3.22 -17.22
C VAL A 324 11.70 -2.12 -18.19
N LEU A 325 12.99 -2.08 -18.52
CA LEU A 325 13.60 -1.00 -19.30
C LEU A 325 14.58 -1.56 -20.32
N THR A 326 14.79 -0.82 -21.40
CA THR A 326 16.01 -0.95 -22.19
C THR A 326 16.80 0.36 -22.14
N VAL A 327 18.12 0.25 -22.02
CA VAL A 327 19.03 1.38 -21.85
C VAL A 327 20.13 1.34 -22.88
N GLN A 328 20.24 2.40 -23.66
CA GLN A 328 21.36 2.61 -24.56
C GLN A 328 22.26 3.72 -24.02
N SER A 329 23.53 3.41 -23.80
CA SER A 329 24.53 4.36 -23.34
C SER A 329 25.94 3.97 -23.81
N ALA A 330 26.81 4.97 -23.97
CA ALA A 330 28.22 4.75 -24.21
C ALA A 330 28.95 4.21 -22.95
N ASP A 331 28.47 4.58 -21.76
CA ASP A 331 28.92 4.00 -20.50
C ASP A 331 27.88 3.01 -19.98
N SER A 332 28.23 1.73 -20.08
CA SER A 332 27.34 0.62 -19.74
C SER A 332 27.52 0.10 -18.29
N THR A 333 28.32 0.81 -17.49
CA THR A 333 28.71 0.42 -16.13
C THR A 333 27.87 1.09 -15.03
N GLN A 334 27.08 2.10 -15.37
CA GLN A 334 26.31 2.86 -14.39
C GLN A 334 24.98 2.17 -14.04
N TYR A 335 24.68 2.14 -12.75
CA TYR A 335 23.34 1.80 -12.26
C TYR A 335 22.37 2.94 -12.52
N LEU A 336 21.09 2.64 -12.54
CA LEU A 336 20.00 3.59 -12.72
C LEU A 336 19.43 3.95 -11.36
N GLU A 337 19.83 5.09 -10.82
CA GLU A 337 19.28 5.69 -9.59
C GLU A 337 17.86 6.22 -9.82
N SER A 338 16.97 5.90 -8.88
CA SER A 338 15.59 6.41 -8.81
C SER A 338 15.49 7.52 -7.77
N LEU A 339 15.78 7.16 -6.52
CA LEU A 339 15.81 8.08 -5.39
C LEU A 339 16.82 7.65 -4.33
N SER A 340 17.08 8.57 -3.40
CA SER A 340 17.96 8.36 -2.25
C SER A 340 17.26 8.69 -0.93
N TYR A 341 17.65 7.99 0.12
CA TYR A 341 17.11 8.15 1.47
C TYR A 341 18.16 8.69 2.43
N ASP A 342 17.77 9.68 3.23
CA ASP A 342 18.66 10.41 4.13
C ASP A 342 18.40 10.15 5.62
N THR A 343 17.19 9.74 6.01
CA THR A 343 16.84 9.55 7.42
C THR A 343 16.68 8.06 7.75
N TYR A 344 17.33 7.62 8.84
CA TYR A 344 17.27 6.24 9.35
C TYR A 344 16.73 6.22 10.78
N ASP A 345 15.71 5.39 11.03
CA ASP A 345 15.00 5.31 12.32
C ASP A 345 15.26 4.02 13.12
N GLY A 346 16.11 3.12 12.61
CA GLY A 346 16.39 1.81 13.21
C GLY A 346 15.60 0.64 12.59
N ARG A 347 14.60 0.94 11.77
CA ARG A 347 13.78 -0.08 11.08
C ARG A 347 13.78 0.10 9.58
N GLY A 348 13.81 1.34 9.12
CA GLY A 348 13.84 1.66 7.71
C GLY A 348 14.43 3.03 7.44
N TRP A 349 14.37 3.39 6.17
CA TRP A 349 14.75 4.70 5.68
C TRP A 349 13.54 5.47 5.19
N THR A 350 13.59 6.78 5.31
CA THR A 350 12.63 7.71 4.71
C THR A 350 13.37 8.79 3.94
N ASP A 351 12.82 9.21 2.81
CA ASP A 351 13.27 10.43 2.14
C ASP A 351 12.70 11.66 2.87
N SER A 352 13.48 12.74 2.94
CA SER A 352 13.06 13.98 3.61
C SER A 352 13.35 15.21 2.74
N PRO A 353 12.75 15.30 1.53
CA PRO A 353 12.94 16.45 0.66
C PRO A 353 12.41 17.71 1.34
N THR A 354 13.17 18.79 1.26
CA THR A 354 12.83 20.07 1.92
C THR A 354 12.40 21.13 0.91
N PHE A 355 12.55 20.86 -0.39
CA PHE A 355 11.98 21.68 -1.46
C PHE A 355 11.63 20.85 -2.68
N ASN A 356 10.75 21.41 -3.51
CA ASN A 356 10.45 20.93 -4.85
C ASN A 356 10.64 22.05 -5.87
N LEU A 357 11.20 21.74 -7.03
CA LEU A 357 11.46 22.73 -8.08
C LEU A 357 10.98 22.23 -9.44
N PRO A 358 9.91 22.82 -10.02
CA PRO A 358 9.50 22.49 -11.36
C PRO A 358 10.57 22.88 -12.38
N LEU A 359 10.99 21.93 -13.21
CA LEU A 359 11.88 22.15 -14.33
C LEU A 359 11.11 22.18 -15.66
N GLN A 360 11.69 22.92 -16.60
CA GLN A 360 11.34 22.81 -18.02
C GLN A 360 12.11 21.64 -18.65
N THR A 361 11.67 21.18 -19.80
CA THR A 361 12.36 20.16 -20.58
C THR A 361 13.81 20.58 -20.83
N SER A 362 14.74 19.65 -20.63
CA SER A 362 16.18 19.83 -20.84
C SER A 362 16.79 20.96 -20.02
N ALA A 363 16.13 21.42 -18.95
CA ALA A 363 16.73 22.35 -18.00
C ALA A 363 17.94 21.67 -17.33
N VAL A 364 19.07 22.39 -17.29
CA VAL A 364 20.31 21.89 -16.69
C VAL A 364 20.28 22.12 -15.19
N ILE A 365 20.61 21.09 -14.43
CA ILE A 365 20.76 21.08 -12.98
C ILE A 365 22.26 21.21 -12.66
N SER A 366 22.60 21.93 -11.59
CA SER A 366 24.00 22.05 -11.17
C SER A 366 24.53 20.75 -10.59
N SER A 367 25.74 20.34 -10.98
CA SER A 367 26.42 19.18 -10.39
C SER A 367 26.76 19.40 -8.92
N GLU A 368 26.67 18.32 -8.14
CA GLU A 368 27.15 18.24 -6.75
C GLU A 368 28.66 17.96 -6.66
N SER A 369 29.24 17.42 -7.74
CA SER A 369 30.67 17.21 -7.88
C SER A 369 31.32 18.33 -8.69
N GLN A 370 32.47 18.81 -8.25
CA GLN A 370 33.30 19.76 -9.00
C GLN A 370 34.07 19.07 -10.14
N ILE A 371 34.27 17.75 -10.05
CA ILE A 371 35.03 16.94 -10.99
C ILE A 371 34.18 15.73 -11.40
N ALA A 372 33.41 15.90 -12.48
CA ALA A 372 32.52 14.88 -13.02
C ALA A 372 32.53 14.89 -14.55
N HIS A 373 32.21 13.75 -15.14
CA HIS A 373 31.95 13.60 -16.58
C HIS A 373 30.47 13.31 -16.82
N THR A 374 30.02 13.57 -18.04
CA THR A 374 28.63 13.36 -18.42
C THR A 374 28.42 11.97 -18.99
N VAL A 375 27.37 11.29 -18.53
CA VAL A 375 26.88 10.04 -19.12
C VAL A 375 25.51 10.30 -19.73
N VAL A 376 25.36 9.99 -21.02
CA VAL A 376 24.08 10.10 -21.73
C VAL A 376 23.43 8.73 -21.80
N GLN A 377 22.19 8.62 -21.34
CA GLN A 377 21.42 7.38 -21.39
C GLN A 377 20.10 7.63 -22.12
N GLN A 378 19.81 6.78 -23.10
CA GLN A 378 18.52 6.72 -23.78
C GLN A 378 17.76 5.54 -23.18
N ILE A 379 16.66 5.82 -22.50
CA ILE A 379 15.88 4.85 -21.74
C ILE A 379 14.52 4.65 -22.42
N SER A 380 14.18 3.40 -22.67
CA SER A 380 12.88 2.97 -23.19
C SER A 380 12.17 2.14 -22.14
N VAL A 381 10.96 2.53 -21.78
CA VAL A 381 10.13 1.83 -20.79
C VAL A 381 9.37 0.71 -21.49
N VAL A 382 9.58 -0.53 -21.06
CA VAL A 382 8.88 -1.72 -21.60
C VAL A 382 7.70 -2.04 -20.71
N ASN A 383 7.96 -2.46 -19.48
CA ASN A 383 6.97 -2.59 -18.43
C ASN A 383 7.29 -1.54 -17.35
N PRO A 384 6.39 -0.58 -17.07
CA PRO A 384 6.70 0.49 -16.14
C PRO A 384 6.84 -0.05 -14.71
N PRO A 385 7.78 0.50 -13.92
CA PRO A 385 7.91 0.13 -12.51
C PRO A 385 6.68 0.60 -11.71
N GLY A 386 6.27 -0.17 -10.69
CA GLY A 386 5.08 0.09 -9.88
C GLY A 386 5.33 1.12 -8.77
N GLU A 387 6.11 2.15 -9.08
CA GLU A 387 6.55 3.21 -8.18
C GLU A 387 5.38 3.98 -7.55
N GLN A 388 5.53 4.43 -6.31
CA GLN A 388 4.54 5.29 -5.65
C GLN A 388 4.42 6.64 -6.36
N TYR A 389 5.57 7.23 -6.70
CA TYR A 389 5.68 8.51 -7.39
C TYR A 389 6.27 8.33 -8.79
N PRO A 390 6.11 9.31 -9.70
CA PRO A 390 6.58 9.21 -11.07
C PRO A 390 8.10 9.44 -11.19
N TYR A 391 8.90 8.60 -10.54
CA TYR A 391 10.36 8.74 -10.54
C TYR A 391 10.96 8.56 -11.94
N ILE A 392 11.93 9.41 -12.26
CA ILE A 392 12.77 9.33 -13.45
C ILE A 392 14.07 8.67 -13.02
N LEU A 393 14.49 7.67 -13.79
CA LEU A 393 15.67 6.87 -13.51
C LEU A 393 16.88 7.38 -14.29
N GLY A 394 18.06 7.35 -13.69
CA GLY A 394 19.30 7.73 -14.38
C GLY A 394 20.58 7.48 -13.61
N ALA A 395 21.73 7.62 -14.24
CA ALA A 395 23.01 7.38 -13.59
C ALA A 395 23.30 8.43 -12.50
N SER A 396 23.70 7.98 -11.31
CA SER A 396 24.19 8.82 -10.20
C SER A 396 23.40 10.12 -10.02
N GLN A 397 23.92 11.26 -10.45
CA GLN A 397 23.18 12.53 -10.39
C GLN A 397 22.61 12.92 -11.78
N ILE A 398 21.29 13.01 -11.91
CA ILE A 398 20.65 13.49 -13.13
C ILE A 398 20.91 15.00 -13.31
N GLY A 399 21.57 15.37 -14.41
CA GLY A 399 21.88 16.75 -14.77
C GLY A 399 20.85 17.39 -15.70
N SER A 400 20.22 16.63 -16.59
CA SER A 400 19.10 17.09 -17.41
C SER A 400 18.29 15.91 -17.95
N VAL A 401 17.01 16.17 -18.28
CA VAL A 401 16.11 15.19 -18.90
C VAL A 401 15.25 15.88 -19.96
N ASN A 402 14.98 15.20 -21.08
CA ASN A 402 14.13 15.71 -22.15
C ASN A 402 12.60 15.61 -21.85
N LEU A 403 12.23 15.44 -20.58
CA LEU A 403 10.85 15.41 -20.10
C LEU A 403 10.60 16.56 -19.13
N PRO A 404 9.35 17.10 -19.05
CA PRO A 404 8.99 18.01 -17.98
C PRO A 404 9.07 17.29 -16.63
N ALA A 405 9.85 17.84 -15.70
CA ALA A 405 10.13 17.19 -14.43
C ALA A 405 10.04 18.15 -13.24
N THR A 406 10.07 17.60 -12.03
CA THR A 406 10.15 18.31 -10.75
C THR A 406 11.29 17.71 -9.95
N VAL A 407 12.27 18.52 -9.57
CA VAL A 407 13.37 18.10 -8.69
C VAL A 407 12.86 18.05 -7.26
N LEU A 408 13.17 16.96 -6.56
CA LEU A 408 13.11 16.87 -5.12
C LEU A 408 14.54 16.96 -4.56
N GLY A 409 14.75 17.78 -3.54
CA GLY A 409 16.08 17.92 -2.95
C GLY A 409 16.10 18.49 -1.55
N ILE A 410 17.31 18.62 -1.01
CA ILE A 410 17.57 19.15 0.33
C ILE A 410 18.12 20.58 0.26
N LYS A 411 17.49 21.49 0.99
CA LYS A 411 17.77 22.92 1.02
C LYS A 411 19.10 23.13 1.73
N GLY A 412 19.96 23.94 1.13
CA GLY A 412 21.27 24.32 1.69
C GLY A 412 22.43 23.42 1.29
N ASN A 413 22.20 22.27 0.64
CA ASN A 413 23.28 21.36 0.26
C ASN A 413 23.28 20.88 -1.20
N ASN A 414 22.37 21.37 -2.05
CA ASN A 414 22.23 20.98 -3.46
C ASN A 414 21.99 19.48 -3.71
N SER A 415 21.75 18.69 -2.67
CA SER A 415 21.60 17.24 -2.80
C SER A 415 20.27 16.93 -3.47
N LEU A 416 20.34 16.26 -4.62
CA LEU A 416 19.19 15.72 -5.32
C LEU A 416 18.74 14.43 -4.62
N VAL A 417 17.47 14.40 -4.23
CA VAL A 417 16.82 13.24 -3.63
C VAL A 417 16.22 12.37 -4.71
N ALA A 418 15.44 12.97 -5.61
CA ALA A 418 14.79 12.29 -6.72
C ALA A 418 14.37 13.29 -7.81
N LEU A 419 14.04 12.78 -9.00
CA LEU A 419 13.45 13.57 -10.09
C LEU A 419 12.09 12.98 -10.47
N LEU A 420 11.04 13.79 -10.43
CA LEU A 420 9.67 13.37 -10.70
C LEU A 420 9.18 13.84 -12.08
N SER A 421 8.69 12.95 -12.92
CA SER A 421 7.98 13.30 -14.16
C SER A 421 6.71 14.08 -13.84
N LYS A 422 6.48 15.20 -14.55
CA LYS A 422 5.23 15.97 -14.44
C LYS A 422 4.08 15.35 -15.21
N ASN A 423 4.37 14.48 -16.18
CA ASN A 423 3.37 13.87 -17.04
C ASN A 423 2.74 12.61 -16.42
N GLY A 424 2.93 12.41 -15.10
CA GLY A 424 2.53 11.20 -14.40
C GLY A 424 3.62 10.12 -14.46
N LYS A 425 3.25 8.92 -13.99
CA LYS A 425 4.14 7.75 -13.93
C LYS A 425 4.63 7.38 -15.33
N LEU A 426 5.79 6.72 -15.38
CA LEU A 426 6.32 6.19 -16.63
C LEU A 426 5.31 5.20 -17.23
N THR A 427 5.12 5.25 -18.55
CA THR A 427 4.20 4.35 -19.26
C THR A 427 4.96 3.41 -20.20
N ALA A 428 4.41 2.23 -20.46
CA ALA A 428 4.95 1.32 -21.48
C ALA A 428 5.09 2.05 -22.83
N GLY A 429 6.22 1.86 -23.50
CA GLY A 429 6.56 2.53 -24.76
C GLY A 429 7.05 3.98 -24.59
N GLN A 430 7.17 4.51 -23.37
CA GLN A 430 7.74 5.84 -23.16
C GLN A 430 9.26 5.83 -23.37
N HIS A 431 9.76 6.83 -24.08
CA HIS A 431 11.18 7.02 -24.34
C HIS A 431 11.65 8.36 -23.77
N TYR A 432 12.80 8.36 -23.11
CA TYR A 432 13.42 9.60 -22.64
C TYR A 432 14.94 9.51 -22.65
N THR A 433 15.57 10.68 -22.76
CA THR A 433 17.01 10.83 -22.76
C THR A 433 17.40 11.68 -21.56
N ILE A 434 18.36 11.17 -20.81
CA ILE A 434 18.96 11.86 -19.67
C ILE A 434 20.43 12.12 -19.92
N THR A 435 20.92 13.21 -19.34
CA THR A 435 22.34 13.45 -19.16
C THR A 435 22.62 13.51 -17.66
N SER A 436 23.46 12.60 -17.19
CA SER A 436 23.84 12.47 -15.79
C SER A 436 25.28 12.91 -15.56
N TYR A 437 25.59 13.37 -14.35
CA TYR A 437 26.94 13.60 -13.86
C TYR A 437 27.41 12.40 -13.06
N VAL A 438 28.56 11.84 -13.45
CA VAL A 438 29.23 10.76 -12.73
C VAL A 438 30.59 11.27 -12.29
N SER A 439 30.92 11.04 -11.01
CA SER A 439 32.19 11.50 -10.45
C SER A 439 33.38 10.91 -11.20
N SER A 440 34.32 11.78 -11.56
CA SER A 440 35.56 11.40 -12.28
C SER A 440 36.73 11.13 -11.32
N ALA A 441 36.45 11.00 -10.02
CA ALA A 441 37.46 10.82 -8.99
C ALA A 441 38.13 9.44 -9.07
N ASP A 442 39.45 9.43 -9.29
CA ASP A 442 40.24 8.21 -9.15
C ASP A 442 40.49 7.87 -7.67
N VAL A 443 40.97 6.65 -7.41
CA VAL A 443 41.28 6.18 -6.05
C VAL A 443 42.29 7.08 -5.34
N LYS A 444 43.30 7.58 -6.06
CA LYS A 444 44.34 8.43 -5.48
C LYS A 444 43.75 9.74 -4.96
N SER A 445 42.84 10.34 -5.71
CA SER A 445 42.15 11.58 -5.40
C SER A 445 41.21 11.39 -4.22
N LEU A 446 40.41 10.32 -4.20
CA LEU A 446 39.50 10.01 -3.10
C LEU A 446 40.25 9.78 -1.77
N ARG A 447 41.45 9.19 -1.82
CA ARG A 447 42.33 9.03 -0.65
C ARG A 447 42.87 10.33 -0.07
N THR A 448 42.84 11.44 -0.81
CA THR A 448 43.27 12.75 -0.30
C THR A 448 42.22 13.45 0.55
N ILE A 449 40.96 13.01 0.47
CA ILE A 449 39.87 13.60 1.23
C ILE A 449 39.93 13.10 2.69
N PRO A 450 40.07 14.01 3.67
CA PRO A 450 40.09 13.64 5.08
C PRO A 450 38.69 13.25 5.57
N LEU A 451 38.62 12.66 6.77
CA LEU A 451 37.34 12.53 7.47
C LEU A 451 36.75 13.93 7.74
N PRO A 452 35.42 14.08 7.82
CA PRO A 452 34.80 15.38 8.11
C PRO A 452 35.30 16.04 9.40
N ALA A 453 35.63 15.24 10.43
CA ALA A 453 36.19 15.74 11.69
C ALA A 453 37.57 16.40 11.54
N ASP A 454 38.33 16.01 10.51
CA ASP A 454 39.68 16.52 10.22
C ASP A 454 39.67 17.55 9.07
N SER A 455 38.47 17.92 8.59
CA SER A 455 38.30 18.81 7.45
C SER A 455 38.33 20.30 7.85
N PRO A 456 38.73 21.21 6.93
CA PRO A 456 38.70 22.64 7.23
C PRO A 456 37.28 23.15 7.51
N HIS A 457 37.12 23.92 8.59
CA HIS A 457 35.89 24.61 8.92
C HIS A 457 35.97 26.08 8.53
N PHE A 458 34.87 26.61 7.98
CA PHE A 458 34.73 28.02 7.60
C PHE A 458 33.50 28.62 8.26
N SER A 459 33.51 29.93 8.50
CA SER A 459 32.33 30.65 8.99
C SER A 459 31.25 30.74 7.91
N ASP A 460 29.99 30.84 8.30
CA ASP A 460 28.84 30.99 7.38
C ASP A 460 28.96 32.19 6.42
N ASN A 461 29.79 33.19 6.76
CA ASN A 461 30.02 34.40 5.97
C ASN A 461 31.29 34.35 5.10
N TYR A 462 31.89 33.18 4.89
CA TYR A 462 33.08 33.04 4.04
C TYR A 462 32.72 33.27 2.56
N ASP A 463 33.40 34.21 1.91
CA ASP A 463 33.18 34.66 0.53
C ASP A 463 34.23 34.11 -0.46
N GLY A 464 35.23 33.37 0.03
CA GLY A 464 36.26 32.76 -0.79
C GLY A 464 35.84 31.45 -1.46
N GLN A 465 36.74 30.88 -2.27
CA GLN A 465 36.54 29.54 -2.81
C GLN A 465 36.81 28.48 -1.73
N TYR A 466 35.89 27.53 -1.62
CA TYR A 466 36.05 26.38 -0.73
C TYR A 466 37.05 25.37 -1.33
N PRO A 467 37.99 24.83 -0.54
CA PRO A 467 38.87 23.76 -1.00
C PRO A 467 38.06 22.48 -1.27
N LEU A 468 38.61 21.57 -2.09
CA LEU A 468 38.00 20.25 -2.35
C LEU A 468 37.81 19.41 -1.08
N THR A 469 38.48 19.74 0.02
CA THR A 469 38.37 19.04 1.31
C THR A 469 37.28 19.60 2.23
N TYR A 470 36.56 20.65 1.81
CA TYR A 470 35.49 21.25 2.61
C TYR A 470 34.18 20.45 2.52
N PHE A 471 33.65 20.06 3.68
CA PHE A 471 32.33 19.45 3.80
C PHE A 471 31.27 20.51 4.13
N ASN A 472 30.24 20.62 3.29
CA ASN A 472 29.11 21.50 3.58
C ASN A 472 28.34 21.00 4.83
N PRO A 473 28.18 21.82 5.89
CA PRO A 473 27.49 21.43 7.12
C PRO A 473 26.06 20.91 6.90
N SER A 474 25.36 21.42 5.89
CA SER A 474 24.01 20.96 5.54
C SER A 474 24.01 19.55 4.93
N VAL A 475 25.10 19.11 4.27
CA VAL A 475 25.27 17.70 3.88
C VAL A 475 25.49 16.84 5.11
N LEU A 476 26.38 17.28 6.01
CA LEU A 476 26.72 16.54 7.24
C LEU A 476 25.49 16.34 8.13
N ASN A 477 24.73 17.40 8.41
CA ASN A 477 23.57 17.35 9.29
C ASN A 477 22.48 16.40 8.78
N ALA A 478 22.25 16.37 7.46
CA ALA A 478 21.26 15.47 6.87
C ALA A 478 21.75 14.01 6.80
N ASN A 479 23.05 13.79 6.60
CA ASN A 479 23.58 12.47 6.22
C ASN A 479 24.48 11.81 7.28
N LEU A 480 24.55 12.38 8.49
CA LEU A 480 25.15 11.75 9.68
C LEU A 480 24.10 11.38 10.73
N GLN A 481 22.82 11.63 10.47
CA GLN A 481 21.74 11.30 11.40
C GLN A 481 21.68 9.78 11.64
N LEU A 482 21.56 9.40 12.92
CA LEU A 482 21.31 8.04 13.40
C LEU A 482 20.36 8.09 14.61
N PRO A 483 19.62 7.00 14.90
CA PRO A 483 18.79 6.87 16.10
C PRO A 483 19.64 6.98 17.38
N LYS A 484 19.04 7.50 18.46
CA LYS A 484 19.75 7.64 19.76
C LYS A 484 19.95 6.30 20.47
N ASP A 485 19.08 5.34 20.17
CA ASP A 485 19.01 3.99 20.72
C ASP A 485 19.63 2.92 19.80
N LEU A 486 20.40 3.35 18.79
CA LEU A 486 21.13 2.45 17.90
C LEU A 486 22.06 1.52 18.69
N ASP A 487 22.11 0.23 18.31
CA ASP A 487 22.97 -0.76 18.96
C ASP A 487 24.45 -0.32 18.91
N PRO A 488 25.11 -0.10 20.06
CA PRO A 488 26.49 0.37 20.10
C PRO A 488 27.49 -0.62 19.48
N ASN A 489 27.14 -1.90 19.36
CA ASN A 489 27.99 -2.90 18.72
C ASN A 489 28.21 -2.61 17.23
N ILE A 490 27.31 -1.90 16.56
CA ILE A 490 27.45 -1.51 15.16
C ILE A 490 28.66 -0.59 15.00
N ALA A 491 28.74 0.46 15.83
CA ALA A 491 29.86 1.40 15.81
C ALA A 491 31.19 0.73 16.20
N LEU A 492 31.17 -0.13 17.23
CA LEU A 492 32.36 -0.89 17.64
C LEU A 492 32.87 -1.83 16.55
N THR A 493 31.96 -2.45 15.81
CA THR A 493 32.29 -3.33 14.68
C THR A 493 32.88 -2.53 13.53
N ALA A 494 32.24 -1.40 13.16
CA ALA A 494 32.75 -0.49 12.13
C ALA A 494 34.16 0.03 12.47
N GLN A 495 34.41 0.41 13.72
CA GLN A 495 35.73 0.84 14.19
C GLN A 495 36.78 -0.27 14.08
N ARG A 496 36.42 -1.51 14.44
CA ARG A 496 37.32 -2.66 14.35
C ARG A 496 37.70 -2.99 12.91
N ILE A 497 36.72 -3.02 12.00
CA ILE A 497 36.93 -3.29 10.57
C ILE A 497 37.85 -2.24 9.95
N THR A 498 37.68 -0.99 10.36
CA THR A 498 38.37 0.16 9.76
C THR A 498 39.66 0.61 10.48
N ALA A 499 40.09 -0.14 11.51
CA ALA A 499 41.20 0.25 12.38
C ALA A 499 42.53 0.46 11.64
N ASN A 500 42.81 -0.38 10.65
CA ASN A 500 44.05 -0.33 9.86
C ASN A 500 43.91 0.44 8.54
N ALA A 501 42.72 0.99 8.26
CA ALA A 501 42.47 1.74 7.04
C ALA A 501 42.86 3.22 7.23
N PRO A 502 43.85 3.74 6.48
CA PRO A 502 44.50 5.02 6.77
C PRO A 502 43.70 6.24 6.31
N THR A 503 42.86 6.11 5.28
CA THR A 503 42.10 7.22 4.69
C THR A 503 40.60 6.97 4.77
N MET A 504 39.79 8.03 4.66
CA MET A 504 38.33 7.89 4.59
C MET A 504 37.91 6.90 3.49
N TYR A 505 38.50 7.00 2.30
CA TYR A 505 38.24 6.07 1.21
C TYR A 505 38.56 4.61 1.58
N ASP A 506 39.74 4.35 2.16
CA ASP A 506 40.12 2.99 2.54
C ASP A 506 39.22 2.44 3.66
N LYS A 507 38.68 3.29 4.54
CA LYS A 507 37.71 2.89 5.56
C LYS A 507 36.39 2.45 4.93
N VAL A 508 35.88 3.21 3.95
CA VAL A 508 34.65 2.84 3.22
C VAL A 508 34.85 1.53 2.46
N VAL A 509 35.99 1.36 1.77
CA VAL A 509 36.33 0.11 1.06
C VAL A 509 36.45 -1.07 2.03
N ALA A 510 36.98 -0.87 3.24
CA ALA A 510 37.06 -1.92 4.25
C ALA A 510 35.66 -2.37 4.72
N LEU A 511 34.70 -1.44 4.88
CA LEU A 511 33.30 -1.77 5.19
C LEU A 511 32.63 -2.53 4.05
N GLU A 512 32.79 -2.05 2.80
CA GLU A 512 32.28 -2.71 1.59
C GLU A 512 32.82 -4.14 1.49
N THR A 513 34.13 -4.31 1.61
CA THR A 513 34.82 -5.61 1.54
C THR A 513 34.37 -6.55 2.65
N TYR A 514 34.20 -6.05 3.88
CA TYR A 514 33.73 -6.85 5.00
C TYR A 514 32.35 -7.44 4.73
N LEU A 515 31.40 -6.62 4.28
CA LEU A 515 30.06 -7.07 3.95
C LEU A 515 30.06 -8.04 2.76
N HIS A 516 30.81 -7.72 1.71
CA HIS A 516 30.90 -8.53 0.50
C HIS A 516 31.45 -9.94 0.77
N THR A 517 32.42 -10.07 1.68
CA THR A 517 33.15 -11.32 1.92
C THR A 517 32.62 -12.17 3.08
N ASN A 518 31.98 -11.56 4.09
CA ASN A 518 31.55 -12.28 5.30
C ASN A 518 30.06 -12.66 5.30
N PHE A 519 29.30 -12.19 4.32
CA PHE A 519 27.86 -12.39 4.22
C PHE A 519 27.48 -13.03 2.88
N SER A 520 26.25 -13.56 2.81
CA SER A 520 25.69 -14.19 1.61
C SER A 520 24.35 -13.55 1.25
N TYR A 521 24.08 -13.48 -0.05
CA TYR A 521 22.82 -12.94 -0.56
C TYR A 521 21.69 -13.96 -0.42
N ASP A 522 20.61 -13.58 0.25
CA ASP A 522 19.38 -14.36 0.39
C ASP A 522 18.17 -13.45 0.61
N VAL A 523 17.16 -13.60 -0.25
CA VAL A 523 15.88 -12.88 -0.17
C VAL A 523 14.86 -13.60 0.72
N ASN A 524 15.10 -14.86 1.06
CA ASN A 524 14.21 -15.68 1.89
C ASN A 524 14.59 -15.59 3.37
N ILE A 525 14.70 -14.35 3.86
CA ILE A 525 15.04 -14.05 5.24
C ILE A 525 13.92 -13.26 5.92
N HIS A 526 13.76 -13.46 7.22
CA HIS A 526 12.71 -12.81 7.99
C HIS A 526 13.30 -12.13 9.21
N LEU A 527 13.11 -10.82 9.31
CA LEU A 527 13.50 -10.03 10.47
C LEU A 527 12.53 -10.34 11.62
N PRO A 528 13.00 -10.87 12.76
CA PRO A 528 12.14 -11.12 13.91
C PRO A 528 11.55 -9.82 14.45
N GLN A 529 10.28 -9.88 14.86
CA GLN A 529 9.56 -8.71 15.37
C GLN A 529 10.31 -8.00 16.51
N GLY A 530 10.30 -6.67 16.46
CA GLY A 530 10.86 -5.80 17.49
C GLY A 530 12.39 -5.71 17.51
N GLN A 531 13.10 -6.33 16.56
CA GLN A 531 14.55 -6.19 16.43
C GLN A 531 14.93 -5.03 15.50
N GLU A 532 16.01 -4.33 15.86
CA GLU A 532 16.65 -3.33 15.00
C GLU A 532 17.34 -4.04 13.82
N GLY A 533 17.05 -3.58 12.60
CA GLY A 533 17.34 -4.32 11.37
C GLY A 533 18.84 -4.51 11.09
N VAL A 534 19.69 -3.51 11.38
CA VAL A 534 21.14 -3.59 11.15
C VAL A 534 21.81 -4.49 12.18
N SER A 535 21.50 -4.34 13.47
CA SER A 535 22.01 -5.22 14.54
C SER A 535 21.61 -6.66 14.29
N TRP A 536 20.37 -6.91 13.90
CA TRP A 536 19.94 -8.26 13.56
C TRP A 536 20.72 -8.80 12.35
N PHE A 537 20.84 -8.03 11.27
CA PHE A 537 21.57 -8.45 10.08
C PHE A 537 23.05 -8.75 10.38
N LEU A 538 23.74 -7.86 11.09
CA LEU A 538 25.18 -8.00 11.35
C LEU A 538 25.52 -9.12 12.33
N PHE A 539 24.62 -9.44 13.27
CA PHE A 539 24.97 -10.29 14.41
C PHE A 539 24.10 -11.55 14.58
N ARG A 540 22.93 -11.61 13.95
CA ARG A 540 21.89 -12.62 14.24
C ARG A 540 21.25 -13.26 13.01
N SER A 541 21.41 -12.71 11.81
CA SER A 541 20.80 -13.27 10.58
C SER A 541 21.46 -14.55 10.07
N GLY A 542 22.54 -15.01 10.72
CA GLY A 542 23.39 -16.07 10.18
C GLY A 542 24.21 -15.62 8.97
N ASN A 543 24.53 -14.33 8.91
CA ASN A 543 25.26 -13.66 7.83
C ASN A 543 24.54 -13.73 6.47
N ARG A 544 23.21 -13.69 6.48
CA ARG A 544 22.38 -13.72 5.27
C ARG A 544 21.55 -12.44 5.19
N GLY A 545 21.42 -11.89 4.00
CA GLY A 545 20.75 -10.62 3.73
C GLY A 545 20.45 -10.45 2.25
N PHE A 546 19.62 -9.49 1.90
CA PHE A 546 19.52 -8.99 0.53
C PHE A 546 19.86 -7.50 0.48
N CYS A 547 19.87 -6.90 -0.72
CA CYS A 547 20.46 -5.58 -0.98
C CYS A 547 20.12 -4.50 0.05
N ASN A 548 18.87 -4.42 0.52
CA ASN A 548 18.44 -3.43 1.52
C ASN A 548 19.19 -3.56 2.85
N TYR A 549 19.47 -4.78 3.31
CA TYR A 549 20.26 -4.99 4.53
C TYR A 549 21.72 -4.60 4.34
N PHE A 550 22.30 -4.96 3.20
CA PHE A 550 23.69 -4.64 2.88
C PHE A 550 23.92 -3.13 2.76
N SER A 551 23.10 -2.45 1.96
CA SER A 551 23.18 -1.01 1.72
C SER A 551 22.92 -0.21 3.00
N THR A 552 21.94 -0.64 3.80
CA THR A 552 21.62 -0.02 5.08
C THR A 552 22.74 -0.23 6.11
N ALA A 553 23.25 -1.45 6.26
CA ALA A 553 24.32 -1.73 7.21
C ALA A 553 25.59 -0.96 6.87
N MET A 554 25.97 -0.89 5.59
CA MET A 554 27.13 -0.09 5.16
C MET A 554 26.92 1.39 5.46
N ALA A 555 25.77 1.96 5.12
CA ALA A 555 25.46 3.36 5.37
C ALA A 555 25.47 3.70 6.87
N VAL A 556 24.84 2.87 7.71
CA VAL A 556 24.79 3.07 9.17
C VAL A 556 26.17 2.91 9.79
N MET A 557 26.96 1.90 9.39
CA MET A 557 28.35 1.76 9.85
C MET A 557 29.19 2.97 9.44
N ALA A 558 29.06 3.47 8.21
CA ALA A 558 29.78 4.65 7.74
C ALA A 558 29.40 5.91 8.56
N ARG A 559 28.10 6.15 8.77
CA ARG A 559 27.59 7.25 9.60
C ARG A 559 28.11 7.19 11.03
N SER A 560 28.19 5.98 11.61
CA SER A 560 28.72 5.78 12.97
C SER A 560 30.21 6.16 13.11
N LEU A 561 30.94 6.21 12.00
CA LEU A 561 32.33 6.66 11.91
C LEU A 561 32.47 8.13 11.48
N GLY A 562 31.36 8.87 11.39
CA GLY A 562 31.35 10.26 10.97
C GLY A 562 31.49 10.46 9.45
N MET A 563 31.26 9.42 8.63
CA MET A 563 31.29 9.52 7.16
C MET A 563 29.86 9.74 6.64
N PRO A 564 29.57 10.80 5.87
CA PRO A 564 28.20 11.08 5.42
C PRO A 564 27.81 10.07 4.35
N ALA A 565 26.77 9.30 4.61
CA ALA A 565 26.33 8.21 3.75
C ALA A 565 24.82 8.24 3.57
N ARG A 566 24.32 7.73 2.45
CA ARG A 566 22.89 7.57 2.16
C ARG A 566 22.62 6.25 1.46
N VAL A 567 21.40 5.74 1.56
CA VAL A 567 20.97 4.57 0.79
C VAL A 567 20.30 5.06 -0.49
N VAL A 568 20.57 4.37 -1.59
CA VAL A 568 20.01 4.66 -2.91
C VAL A 568 19.33 3.42 -3.45
N VAL A 569 18.22 3.62 -4.15
CA VAL A 569 17.46 2.56 -4.82
C VAL A 569 17.29 2.85 -6.30
N GLY A 570 17.15 1.77 -7.06
CA GLY A 570 17.04 1.84 -8.50
C GLY A 570 17.30 0.48 -9.14
N TYR A 571 17.91 0.46 -10.33
CA TYR A 571 18.25 -0.78 -11.02
C TYR A 571 19.75 -0.92 -11.24
N THR A 572 20.23 -2.16 -11.19
CA THR A 572 21.55 -2.47 -11.73
C THR A 572 21.56 -2.30 -13.25
N ASN A 573 22.74 -2.45 -13.87
CA ASN A 573 22.90 -2.25 -15.30
C ASN A 573 22.29 -3.35 -16.19
N GLY A 574 21.75 -4.42 -15.62
CA GLY A 574 21.10 -5.51 -16.36
C GLY A 574 22.00 -6.20 -17.40
N GLN A 575 21.38 -6.91 -18.33
CA GLN A 575 22.09 -7.77 -19.29
C GLN A 575 22.38 -7.06 -20.60
N LEU A 576 23.55 -7.32 -21.21
CA LEU A 576 23.89 -6.75 -22.53
C LEU A 576 23.15 -7.51 -23.63
N ASP A 577 22.33 -6.79 -24.40
CA ASP A 577 21.84 -7.25 -25.69
C ASP A 577 22.79 -6.77 -26.78
N ALA A 578 23.74 -7.63 -27.14
CA ALA A 578 24.78 -7.32 -28.13
C ALA A 578 24.20 -7.08 -29.53
N LYS A 579 23.02 -7.63 -29.85
CA LYS A 579 22.40 -7.50 -31.18
C LYS A 579 21.85 -6.09 -31.38
N HIS A 580 21.26 -5.51 -30.34
CA HIS A 580 20.65 -4.18 -30.39
C HIS A 580 21.52 -3.09 -29.74
N HIS A 581 22.74 -3.43 -29.29
CA HIS A 581 23.67 -2.51 -28.62
C HIS A 581 23.03 -1.72 -27.48
N GLN A 582 22.25 -2.41 -26.65
CA GLN A 582 21.55 -1.86 -25.50
C GLN A 582 21.63 -2.83 -24.31
N ARG A 583 21.31 -2.35 -23.11
CA ARG A 583 21.13 -3.21 -21.94
C ARG A 583 19.65 -3.41 -21.67
N VAL A 584 19.30 -4.62 -21.28
CA VAL A 584 17.94 -5.04 -20.90
C VAL A 584 17.92 -5.16 -19.39
N VAL A 585 17.07 -4.36 -18.75
CA VAL A 585 16.91 -4.30 -17.29
C VAL A 585 15.64 -5.04 -16.92
N TYR A 586 15.76 -5.99 -16.02
CA TYR A 586 14.69 -6.85 -15.54
C TYR A 586 14.19 -6.40 -14.16
N GLY A 587 13.01 -6.88 -13.73
CA GLY A 587 12.50 -6.61 -12.38
C GLY A 587 13.46 -7.10 -11.30
N THR A 588 14.12 -8.22 -11.54
CA THR A 588 15.18 -8.81 -10.69
C THR A 588 16.44 -7.96 -10.61
N ASP A 589 16.61 -6.96 -11.48
CA ASP A 589 17.70 -5.99 -11.40
C ASP A 589 17.39 -4.83 -10.43
N ALA A 590 16.17 -4.75 -9.87
CA ALA A 590 15.84 -3.77 -8.84
C ALA A 590 16.72 -3.98 -7.60
N HIS A 591 17.36 -2.92 -7.14
CA HIS A 591 18.49 -3.02 -6.23
C HIS A 591 18.66 -1.78 -5.35
N SER A 592 19.35 -1.95 -4.23
CA SER A 592 19.77 -0.85 -3.37
C SER A 592 21.27 -0.92 -3.06
N TRP A 593 21.90 0.25 -2.99
CA TRP A 593 23.33 0.39 -2.74
C TRP A 593 23.61 1.61 -1.86
N THR A 594 24.88 1.80 -1.48
CA THR A 594 25.29 2.89 -0.59
C THR A 594 26.01 3.97 -1.37
N GLN A 595 25.67 5.23 -1.10
CA GLN A 595 26.47 6.36 -1.53
C GLN A 595 27.16 7.01 -0.33
N VAL A 596 28.44 7.33 -0.47
CA VAL A 596 29.21 8.10 0.53
C VAL A 596 29.66 9.42 -0.09
N TYR A 597 29.47 10.51 0.64
CA TYR A 597 29.84 11.84 0.17
C TYR A 597 31.33 12.10 0.37
N PHE A 598 32.01 12.45 -0.71
CA PHE A 598 33.40 12.92 -0.69
C PHE A 598 33.41 14.39 -1.08
N ALA A 599 33.94 15.25 -0.19
CA ALA A 599 34.07 16.67 -0.46
C ALA A 599 34.74 16.92 -1.83
N GLY A 600 34.20 17.89 -2.59
CA GLY A 600 34.66 18.22 -3.94
C GLY A 600 34.27 17.21 -5.05
N TYR A 601 34.06 15.94 -4.70
CA TYR A 601 33.78 14.84 -5.65
C TYR A 601 32.33 14.34 -5.64
N GLY A 602 31.50 14.83 -4.73
CA GLY A 602 30.08 14.50 -4.61
C GLY A 602 29.80 13.12 -4.00
N TRP A 603 28.63 12.58 -4.30
CA TRP A 603 28.24 11.23 -3.88
C TRP A 603 28.93 10.15 -4.72
N ILE A 604 29.58 9.21 -4.06
CA ILE A 604 30.29 8.09 -4.68
C ILE A 604 29.57 6.78 -4.36
N ASN A 605 29.23 6.01 -5.40
CA ASN A 605 28.54 4.71 -5.29
C ASN A 605 29.46 3.60 -4.77
N PHE A 606 29.01 2.83 -3.79
CA PHE A 606 29.62 1.61 -3.27
C PHE A 606 28.57 0.49 -3.25
N GLU A 607 29.00 -0.72 -3.57
CA GLU A 607 28.15 -1.91 -3.67
C GLU A 607 28.52 -2.92 -2.57
N PRO A 608 27.83 -2.88 -1.42
CA PRO A 608 28.10 -3.80 -0.32
C PRO A 608 27.52 -5.20 -0.52
N SER A 609 26.61 -5.42 -1.47
CA SER A 609 25.87 -6.68 -1.57
C SER A 609 26.76 -7.82 -2.05
N ALA A 610 26.80 -8.90 -1.28
CA ALA A 610 27.54 -10.10 -1.64
C ALA A 610 27.05 -10.67 -2.99
N GLY A 611 27.99 -11.03 -3.86
CA GLY A 611 27.68 -11.56 -5.19
C GLY A 611 27.46 -10.51 -6.29
N PHE A 612 27.43 -9.21 -5.95
CA PHE A 612 27.37 -8.11 -6.92
C PHE A 612 28.78 -7.57 -7.21
N SER A 613 28.97 -6.97 -8.38
CA SER A 613 30.27 -6.40 -8.76
C SER A 613 30.43 -5.00 -8.18
N SER A 614 31.55 -4.73 -7.51
CA SER A 614 31.87 -3.39 -7.02
C SER A 614 32.02 -2.39 -8.16
N PHE A 615 31.66 -1.13 -7.90
CA PHE A 615 31.79 -0.05 -8.85
C PHE A 615 33.26 0.21 -9.22
N VAL A 616 33.57 0.16 -10.51
CA VAL A 616 34.92 0.45 -11.03
C VAL A 616 35.19 1.95 -10.92
N ARG A 617 36.33 2.30 -10.31
CA ARG A 617 36.80 3.69 -10.25
C ARG A 617 37.59 4.06 -11.52
N PRO A 618 37.50 5.32 -11.99
CA PRO A 618 38.34 5.80 -13.08
C PRO A 618 39.84 5.57 -12.82
N THR A 619 40.60 5.37 -13.89
CA THR A 619 42.06 5.32 -13.81
C THR A 619 42.63 6.73 -13.67
N THR A 620 43.83 6.84 -13.11
CA THR A 620 44.49 8.13 -12.93
C THR A 620 44.69 8.83 -14.27
N ASN A 621 44.28 10.10 -14.33
CA ASN A 621 44.29 10.96 -15.51
C ASN A 621 43.34 10.53 -16.65
N GLN A 622 42.40 9.61 -16.41
CA GLN A 622 41.38 9.25 -17.41
C GLN A 622 40.51 10.46 -17.79
N PHE A 623 40.22 11.32 -16.81
CA PHE A 623 39.42 12.53 -16.95
C PHE A 623 40.19 13.72 -16.34
N LEU A 624 41.10 14.31 -17.13
CA LEU A 624 41.92 15.45 -16.68
C LEU A 624 41.10 16.74 -16.61
N PRO A 625 41.35 17.62 -15.61
CA PRO A 625 40.80 18.97 -15.61
C PRO A 625 41.27 19.72 -16.87
N GLY A 626 40.35 19.99 -17.80
CA GLY A 626 40.63 20.68 -19.06
C GLY A 626 40.52 19.82 -20.33
N SER A 627 40.40 18.50 -20.21
CA SER A 627 40.13 17.60 -21.33
C SER A 627 38.68 17.10 -21.25
N SER A 628 37.74 17.91 -21.77
CA SER A 628 36.36 17.51 -22.09
C SER A 628 35.33 17.35 -20.95
N SER A 629 35.56 17.87 -19.75
CA SER A 629 34.59 17.77 -18.63
C SER A 629 34.15 19.14 -18.12
N ILE A 630 33.50 19.94 -18.97
CA ILE A 630 32.84 21.18 -18.51
C ILE A 630 31.46 20.77 -18.00
N VAL A 631 31.35 20.55 -16.69
CA VAL A 631 30.04 20.60 -16.02
C VAL A 631 29.49 22.02 -16.22
N PRO A 632 28.28 22.20 -16.74
CA PRO A 632 27.69 23.53 -16.88
C PRO A 632 27.57 24.19 -15.50
N THR A 633 28.33 25.26 -15.29
CA THR A 633 28.29 26.07 -14.06
C THR A 633 27.09 27.00 -13.98
N GLY A 634 26.24 27.03 -15.03
CA GLY A 634 25.06 27.88 -15.16
C GLY A 634 23.71 27.17 -15.04
N GLY A 635 23.68 25.94 -14.50
CA GLY A 635 22.43 25.21 -14.28
C GLY A 635 21.55 25.83 -13.19
N VAL A 636 20.27 25.46 -13.16
CA VAL A 636 19.37 25.77 -12.06
C VAL A 636 20.00 25.21 -10.79
N ASN A 637 20.46 26.12 -9.93
CA ASN A 637 20.96 25.75 -8.62
C ASN A 637 19.74 25.59 -7.70
N PRO A 638 19.43 24.38 -7.21
CA PRO A 638 18.21 24.13 -6.45
C PRO A 638 18.10 24.97 -5.16
N THR A 639 19.21 25.58 -4.72
CA THR A 639 19.28 26.43 -3.52
C THR A 639 19.05 27.92 -3.73
N VAL A 640 19.00 28.44 -4.98
CA VAL A 640 18.96 29.89 -5.27
C VAL A 640 17.53 30.44 -5.45
N GLY A 641 16.54 29.78 -4.86
CA GLY A 641 15.18 30.33 -4.77
C GLY A 641 15.10 31.50 -3.80
N LYS A 642 15.14 32.74 -4.29
CA LYS A 642 14.71 33.92 -3.51
C LYS A 642 13.32 33.65 -2.94
N ASN A 643 13.11 33.99 -1.65
CA ASN A 643 11.80 33.99 -0.99
C ASN A 643 10.76 34.73 -1.84
N ARG A 644 10.04 33.99 -2.67
CA ARG A 644 8.78 34.42 -3.24
C ARG A 644 7.76 33.50 -2.61
N LYS A 645 7.09 33.98 -1.55
CA LYS A 645 5.82 33.41 -1.14
C LYS A 645 4.93 33.43 -2.38
N LEU A 646 4.76 32.28 -3.02
CA LEU A 646 3.74 32.12 -4.04
C LEU A 646 2.41 32.21 -3.30
N GLY A 647 1.69 33.29 -3.58
CA GLY A 647 0.32 33.46 -3.16
C GLY A 647 -0.48 32.24 -3.62
N ARG A 648 -1.29 31.71 -2.71
CA ARG A 648 -2.41 30.84 -3.05
C ARG A 648 -3.23 31.59 -4.11
N ASN A 649 -3.36 30.97 -5.27
CA ASN A 649 -3.90 31.55 -6.52
C ASN A 649 -5.00 32.59 -6.31
N GLU A 650 -4.85 33.77 -6.91
CA GLU A 650 -5.99 34.48 -7.50
C GLU A 650 -5.55 35.58 -8.49
N VAL A 651 -6.34 35.64 -9.56
CA VAL A 651 -6.54 36.72 -10.54
C VAL A 651 -6.63 38.08 -9.81
N PRO A 652 -6.21 39.22 -10.39
CA PRO A 652 -6.06 40.49 -9.66
C PRO A 652 -7.40 41.07 -9.19
N ASP A 653 -7.50 41.58 -7.96
CA ASP A 653 -7.38 43.02 -7.64
C ASP A 653 -7.59 43.38 -6.14
N LEU A 654 -6.90 44.45 -5.70
CA LEU A 654 -7.18 45.42 -4.62
C LEU A 654 -7.28 45.02 -3.12
N GLY A 655 -6.48 45.71 -2.28
CA GLY A 655 -6.83 46.11 -0.89
C GLY A 655 -6.04 45.44 0.24
N GLY A 656 -5.31 46.21 1.06
CA GLY A 656 -4.43 45.72 2.12
C GLY A 656 -5.03 45.65 3.54
N SER A 657 -4.38 44.88 4.43
CA SER A 657 -3.87 45.31 5.75
C SER A 657 -3.42 44.12 6.62
N THR A 658 -2.27 44.36 7.26
CA THR A 658 -1.57 43.77 8.42
C THR A 658 -2.20 42.73 9.37
N SER A 659 -1.41 41.66 9.58
CA SER A 659 -0.97 41.00 10.84
C SER A 659 -1.97 40.51 11.91
N THR A 660 -1.96 39.20 12.19
CA THR A 660 -1.77 38.65 13.55
C THR A 660 -1.32 37.16 13.52
N GLU A 661 -0.60 36.78 14.57
CA GLU A 661 0.23 35.60 14.80
C GLU A 661 -0.47 34.23 14.94
N THR A 662 0.26 33.20 14.50
CA THR A 662 0.73 32.05 15.30
C THR A 662 -0.15 31.54 16.45
N GLN A 663 -0.93 30.48 16.21
CA GLN A 663 -1.23 29.38 17.17
C GLN A 663 -2.21 28.34 16.61
N GLY A 664 -2.94 28.64 15.51
CA GLY A 664 -3.97 27.73 14.98
C GLY A 664 -3.47 26.56 14.10
N GLN A 665 -2.29 26.66 13.48
CA GLN A 665 -1.85 25.67 12.47
C GLN A 665 -1.19 24.42 13.04
N PHE A 666 -0.58 24.49 14.22
CA PHE A 666 0.03 23.31 14.87
C PHE A 666 -1.04 22.39 15.48
N ALA A 667 -2.14 22.96 16.00
CA ALA A 667 -3.29 22.21 16.50
C ALA A 667 -4.19 21.66 15.38
N ALA A 668 -4.19 22.27 14.19
CA ALA A 668 -4.93 21.78 13.02
C ALA A 668 -4.22 20.58 12.35
N GLN A 669 -2.88 20.57 12.29
CA GLN A 669 -2.11 19.44 11.76
C GLN A 669 -2.22 18.18 12.63
N LEU A 670 -2.23 18.31 13.97
CA LEU A 670 -2.45 17.19 14.88
C LEU A 670 -3.89 16.62 14.84
N ARG A 671 -4.89 17.43 14.47
CA ARG A 671 -6.28 16.95 14.28
C ARG A 671 -6.52 16.28 12.93
N GLN A 672 -5.76 16.65 11.90
CA GLN A 672 -6.00 16.17 10.53
C GLN A 672 -5.30 14.83 10.22
N GLN A 673 -4.22 14.50 10.94
CA GLN A 673 -3.53 13.21 10.75
C GLN A 673 -4.12 12.07 11.61
N ALA A 674 -4.73 12.38 12.75
CA ALA A 674 -5.49 11.39 13.52
C ALA A 674 -6.88 11.06 12.92
N SER A 675 -7.42 11.92 12.04
CA SER A 675 -8.79 11.77 11.52
C SER A 675 -8.94 10.82 10.32
N ILE A 676 -7.85 10.37 9.69
CA ILE A 676 -7.92 9.60 8.43
C ILE A 676 -7.87 8.08 8.68
N VAL A 677 -7.09 7.63 9.68
CA VAL A 677 -7.06 6.22 10.12
C VAL A 677 -8.32 5.90 10.93
N PHE A 678 -8.73 6.79 11.83
CA PHE A 678 -10.06 6.73 12.43
C PHE A 678 -11.15 6.90 11.37
N GLY A 679 -10.94 7.76 10.38
CA GLY A 679 -11.89 8.03 9.31
C GLY A 679 -12.20 6.83 8.43
N SER A 680 -11.26 5.90 8.22
CA SER A 680 -11.43 4.71 7.38
C SER A 680 -12.06 3.53 8.11
N VAL A 681 -11.71 3.31 9.39
CA VAL A 681 -12.46 2.41 10.29
C VAL A 681 -13.87 2.96 10.54
N ILE A 682 -14.01 4.27 10.72
CA ILE A 682 -15.31 4.96 10.83
C ILE A 682 -16.04 4.95 9.48
N LEU A 683 -15.40 5.02 8.32
CA LEU A 683 -16.07 4.95 7.02
C LEU A 683 -16.56 3.53 6.72
N LEU A 684 -15.80 2.49 7.08
CA LEU A 684 -16.22 1.09 6.96
C LEU A 684 -17.31 0.74 7.99
N LEU A 685 -17.19 1.24 9.22
CA LEU A 685 -18.25 1.18 10.21
C LEU A 685 -19.49 1.98 9.79
N LEU A 686 -19.31 3.18 9.22
CA LEU A 686 -20.39 4.01 8.67
C LEU A 686 -21.02 3.36 7.45
N PHE A 687 -20.28 2.66 6.60
CA PHE A 687 -20.85 1.89 5.49
C PHE A 687 -21.68 0.70 6.00
N SER A 688 -21.25 0.08 7.12
CA SER A 688 -22.02 -0.96 7.81
C SER A 688 -23.20 -0.43 8.63
N LEU A 689 -23.22 0.88 8.93
CA LEU A 689 -24.26 1.60 9.68
C LEU A 689 -25.23 2.37 8.77
N LEU A 690 -24.85 2.68 7.52
CA LEU A 690 -25.64 3.37 6.50
C LEU A 690 -26.48 2.42 5.62
N LEU A 691 -26.31 1.10 5.78
CA LEU A 691 -27.12 0.01 5.20
C LEU A 691 -27.90 -0.74 6.29
#